data_AF-A0A812XS54-F1
#
_entry.id   AF-A0A812XS54-F1
#
_cell.length_a   1.000
_cell.length_b   1.000
_cell.length_c   1.000
_cell.angle_alpha   90.00
_cell.angle_beta   90.00
_cell.angle_gamma   90.00
#
_symmetry.space_group_name_H-M   'P 1'
#
loop_
_entity.id
_entity.type
_entity.pdbx_description
1 polymer ?
#
loop_
_entity_poly.entity_id
_entity_poly.type
_entity_poly.pdbx_seq_one_letter_code
_entity_poly.pdbx_strand_id
1 'polypeptide(L)'
;MGAELRRAIEAANGDEEVSAIVLTGAGRGFCAGADIEAVFKAQSDGADVAKEGTGDWVTLVRESKPMVAAINGAAVGVGLTQVLPMDYLVAAQGAKLSVRFVKMGLVPELASSRFLFARCGWGQASELMLSGKTIEAQAALEMGLVDKVVAPDDLVSTACEIAAGMGENPQSSLRAIKALISANAGCNDYAEVQRREMSALHQAYTTRLIVMAYEIKKFSHPGTIDADGHVLEPPDLWENYLEQKYQHRALRIGVDDSGYEYLEIDQVPSKRSRKGSLGLLGAMGEEDMRPSPERRYIDNIPFGASDPLERLQLMSQENLECTLLYPTLGLLWEVELADPELSLAYCRAYNRWIADFCRESSGKLVPIAHLTLLDVEGSVAELERAVKDGCKGAWVNPFNHNKIIHGDARHDLLYQKCMELDVPFALHPTFTPHGAAEGIFDWPREGRAWAEAIWLRSIVQQALISYFSLGTLERFPQLKLGVLEAGSGWIGAMLDRLDAYTASLNINRPSATETFRKQCFISGDPDETAAPHIIDHVGADCFMWATDYPHPDHPHTWVDDLEKYAFMAYIDNQTIHDADSHVMELPEKILEYLESDYQAEFSEFAAAKLRMPEDISRAVKQQDNAVFRADEAQELMLRKNHLALGAYRNSDRPKCLDLLGFSSQLVFTTAALGNYGLEEAGKPELALAAARAHNRMNADFCSVDKRLLATGYVPLLDIEAAPKIAEEALQLGCKALMIPSKCPAGHSPSHIGFEPLWSLAEEAGIPIVFHVGGEEKMADSYFENGLPRVKDFHGGEENFTGLSFMSIPIAIWQSMAAIIFDGVLDRHPNLKFGAIELGAAWLPSWLQFMDSAWGAFRKGEARLQNLSDRPSEIARRQFRVTPYAHEPTGWIMDNSSEDMLLFSSDFPHVEGGRNPIKRFSDNMPEVSEVARQKFYRDNFIDLMGAGLDISLHDHPSVVLASYPPKVSKRLQQVRKIVLTTANQLGVGEVIETLKWNEVAYLPANAGIGSTLRIGYSDKMPQHYQLYVHCGTNLIDMSKTLFPELSYQGNRGIAFKLDEPLPRDILIMLTEMTLTYHRTKRKHVAAR
;
A
#
# COMPACT_ATOMS: atom_id res chain seq x y z
N MET A 1 29.88 -30.23 15.43
CA MET A 1 30.73 -29.45 14.51
C MET A 1 30.29 -29.56 13.05
N GLY A 2 30.49 -30.67 12.33
CA GLY A 2 30.21 -30.74 10.88
C GLY A 2 28.76 -30.41 10.48
N ALA A 3 27.77 -30.98 11.18
CA ALA A 3 26.34 -30.69 10.95
C ALA A 3 25.92 -29.27 11.37
N GLU A 4 26.65 -28.62 12.28
CA GLU A 4 26.39 -27.24 12.70
C GLU A 4 26.95 -26.26 11.66
N LEU A 5 28.16 -26.53 11.15
CA LEU A 5 28.75 -25.77 10.05
C LEU A 5 27.88 -25.83 8.79
N ARG A 6 27.33 -27.00 8.45
CA ARG A 6 26.40 -27.15 7.34
C ARG A 6 25.16 -26.27 7.50
N ARG A 7 24.47 -26.37 8.65
CA ARG A 7 23.29 -25.54 8.95
C ARG A 7 23.60 -24.04 8.92
N ALA A 8 24.76 -23.62 9.42
CA ALA A 8 25.18 -22.23 9.38
C ALA A 8 25.39 -21.73 7.94
N ILE A 9 26.02 -22.53 7.08
CA ILE A 9 26.21 -22.20 5.66
C ILE A 9 24.87 -22.17 4.92
N GLU A 10 23.98 -23.12 5.17
CA GLU A 10 22.65 -23.16 4.56
C GLU A 10 21.79 -21.96 4.97
N ALA A 11 21.80 -21.58 6.26
CA ALA A 11 21.14 -20.37 6.75
C ALA A 11 21.71 -19.11 6.09
N ALA A 12 23.04 -18.96 6.04
CA ALA A 12 23.70 -17.83 5.39
C ALA A 12 23.43 -17.77 3.87
N ASN A 13 23.24 -18.93 3.22
CA ASN A 13 22.90 -18.98 1.81
C ASN A 13 21.46 -18.51 1.52
N GLY A 14 20.52 -18.71 2.46
CA GLY A 14 19.11 -18.33 2.34
C GLY A 14 18.78 -16.92 2.84
N ASP A 15 19.67 -16.28 3.60
CA ASP A 15 19.51 -14.92 4.11
C ASP A 15 20.03 -13.88 3.10
N GLU A 16 19.16 -13.05 2.53
CA GLU A 16 19.53 -12.05 1.51
C GLU A 16 20.47 -10.96 2.04
N GLU A 17 20.50 -10.69 3.35
CA GLU A 17 21.37 -9.68 3.97
C GLU A 17 22.85 -10.14 4.04
N VAL A 18 23.10 -11.45 3.89
CA VAL A 18 24.46 -12.00 3.91
C VAL A 18 25.03 -12.05 2.50
N SER A 19 26.09 -11.30 2.19
CA SER A 19 26.69 -11.28 0.85
C SER A 19 27.89 -12.23 0.66
N ALA A 20 28.55 -12.64 1.75
CA ALA A 20 29.69 -13.56 1.76
C ALA A 20 29.89 -14.16 3.17
N ILE A 21 30.69 -15.23 3.28
CA ILE A 21 30.89 -15.99 4.53
C ILE A 21 32.38 -16.04 4.89
N VAL A 22 32.72 -15.72 6.14
CA VAL A 22 34.07 -15.87 6.70
C VAL A 22 34.10 -17.02 7.70
N LEU A 23 35.04 -17.97 7.55
CA LEU A 23 35.23 -19.07 8.49
C LEU A 23 36.56 -18.92 9.25
N THR A 24 36.50 -18.91 10.58
CA THR A 24 37.69 -18.90 11.46
C THR A 24 37.58 -19.90 12.61
N GLY A 25 38.68 -20.21 13.28
CA GLY A 25 38.72 -21.10 14.44
C GLY A 25 38.59 -20.33 15.76
N ALA A 26 37.87 -20.91 16.73
CA ALA A 26 37.81 -20.35 18.08
C ALA A 26 39.07 -20.73 18.89
N GLY A 27 39.83 -19.74 19.36
CA GLY A 27 40.99 -19.92 20.25
C GLY A 27 42.35 -19.87 19.55
N ARG A 28 43.34 -20.62 20.06
CA ARG A 28 44.76 -20.54 19.64
C ARG A 28 45.11 -21.28 18.32
N GLY A 29 44.14 -21.97 17.73
CA GLY A 29 44.33 -22.80 16.54
C GLY A 29 43.07 -22.78 15.69
N PHE A 30 43.23 -23.12 14.41
CA PHE A 30 42.09 -23.20 13.49
C PHE A 30 41.36 -24.52 13.66
N CYS A 31 42.03 -25.64 13.35
CA CYS A 31 41.54 -26.99 13.57
C CYS A 31 42.70 -27.98 13.51
N ALA A 32 42.95 -28.70 14.61
CA ALA A 32 44.07 -29.63 14.74
C ALA A 32 43.81 -31.02 14.11
N GLY A 33 42.62 -31.25 13.55
CA GLY A 33 42.21 -32.50 12.94
C GLY A 33 41.27 -33.35 13.82
N ALA A 34 40.89 -34.53 13.34
CA ALA A 34 40.06 -35.49 14.07
C ALA A 34 40.91 -36.35 15.03
N ASP A 35 40.32 -36.81 16.14
CA ASP A 35 40.96 -37.75 17.06
C ASP A 35 41.03 -39.16 16.42
N ILE A 36 42.25 -39.59 16.14
CA ILE A 36 42.53 -40.78 15.34
C ILE A 36 42.25 -42.08 16.13
N GLU A 37 42.41 -42.07 17.46
CA GLU A 37 42.05 -43.23 18.28
C GLU A 37 40.54 -43.46 18.28
N ALA A 38 39.75 -42.38 18.32
CA ALA A 38 38.30 -42.44 18.23
C ALA A 38 37.81 -42.91 16.83
N VAL A 39 38.47 -42.46 15.76
CA VAL A 39 38.12 -42.84 14.37
C VAL A 39 38.42 -44.31 14.09
N PHE A 40 39.60 -44.83 14.51
CA PHE A 40 39.92 -46.24 14.32
C PHE A 40 39.04 -47.16 15.17
N LYS A 41 38.66 -46.73 16.38
CA LYS A 41 37.75 -47.49 17.25
C LYS A 41 36.34 -47.58 16.65
N ALA A 42 35.81 -46.49 16.09
CA ALA A 42 34.51 -46.50 15.41
C ALA A 42 34.49 -47.42 14.18
N GLN A 43 35.59 -47.48 13.41
CA GLN A 43 35.72 -48.39 12.27
C GLN A 43 35.93 -49.86 12.67
N SER A 44 36.63 -50.14 13.78
CA SER A 44 36.80 -51.52 14.27
C SER A 44 35.50 -52.13 14.83
N ASP A 45 34.60 -51.28 15.34
CA ASP A 45 33.32 -51.69 15.92
C ASP A 45 32.23 -51.96 14.86
N GLY A 46 32.56 -51.92 13.57
CA GLY A 46 31.63 -52.25 12.47
C GLY A 46 30.51 -51.25 12.27
N ALA A 47 30.61 -50.05 12.86
CA ALA A 47 29.67 -48.97 12.59
C ALA A 47 29.85 -48.49 11.14
N ASP A 48 28.77 -48.49 10.37
CA ASP A 48 28.72 -47.84 9.07
C ASP A 48 28.90 -46.33 9.34
N VAL A 49 30.12 -45.81 9.18
CA VAL A 49 30.44 -44.41 9.43
C VAL A 49 29.92 -43.53 8.27
N ALA A 50 28.71 -43.83 7.77
CA ALA A 50 27.92 -42.89 7.00
C ALA A 50 27.51 -41.78 7.99
N LYS A 51 28.31 -40.71 8.01
CA LYS A 51 28.12 -39.55 8.89
C LYS A 51 26.70 -39.00 8.75
N GLU A 52 25.81 -39.36 9.67
CA GLU A 52 24.56 -38.63 9.88
C GLU A 52 24.89 -37.13 10.02
N GLY A 53 24.47 -36.33 9.04
CA GLY A 53 24.43 -34.88 9.14
C GLY A 53 25.57 -34.06 8.49
N THR A 54 26.60 -34.63 7.85
CA THR A 54 27.65 -33.80 7.20
C THR A 54 27.49 -33.57 5.70
N GLY A 55 26.78 -34.44 4.97
CA GLY A 55 26.55 -34.32 3.52
C GLY A 55 27.84 -34.19 2.68
N ASP A 56 27.68 -33.79 1.41
CA ASP A 56 28.79 -33.44 0.53
C ASP A 56 29.33 -32.03 0.84
N TRP A 57 30.35 -31.96 1.68
CA TRP A 57 30.98 -30.70 2.11
C TRP A 57 31.59 -29.90 0.96
N VAL A 58 32.20 -30.59 -0.01
CA VAL A 58 32.88 -29.92 -1.12
C VAL A 58 31.86 -29.21 -1.98
N THR A 59 30.79 -29.91 -2.36
CA THR A 59 29.69 -29.33 -3.14
C THR A 59 29.02 -28.19 -2.40
N LEU A 60 28.73 -28.35 -1.09
CA LEU A 60 28.16 -27.28 -0.26
C LEU A 60 28.99 -25.99 -0.29
N VAL A 61 30.32 -26.08 -0.15
CA VAL A 61 31.22 -24.91 -0.17
C VAL A 61 31.35 -24.30 -1.57
N ARG A 62 31.27 -25.12 -2.63
CA ARG A 62 31.36 -24.63 -4.01
C ARG A 62 30.05 -24.01 -4.52
N GLU A 63 28.90 -24.38 -3.94
CA GLU A 63 27.58 -23.82 -4.29
C GLU A 63 27.14 -22.67 -3.36
N SER A 64 27.84 -22.45 -2.26
CA SER A 64 27.57 -21.34 -1.34
C SER A 64 27.94 -19.98 -1.92
N LYS A 65 27.47 -18.92 -1.25
CA LYS A 65 27.99 -17.55 -1.39
C LYS A 65 29.53 -17.52 -1.20
N PRO A 66 30.25 -16.48 -1.67
CA PRO A 66 31.70 -16.43 -1.55
C PRO A 66 32.19 -16.75 -0.13
N MET A 67 33.14 -17.68 -0.01
CA MET A 67 33.66 -18.13 1.28
C MET A 67 35.15 -17.81 1.42
N VAL A 68 35.51 -17.15 2.52
CA VAL A 68 36.91 -16.81 2.87
C VAL A 68 37.31 -17.53 4.16
N ALA A 69 38.44 -18.24 4.14
CA ALA A 69 39.01 -18.87 5.31
C ALA A 69 39.99 -17.93 6.02
N ALA A 70 39.79 -17.71 7.32
CA ALA A 70 40.68 -16.97 8.21
C ALA A 70 41.39 -17.94 9.17
N ILE A 71 42.57 -18.44 8.77
CA ILE A 71 43.35 -19.46 9.48
C ILE A 71 44.17 -18.81 10.60
N ASN A 72 43.62 -18.82 11.82
CA ASN A 72 44.17 -18.16 13.02
C ASN A 72 45.30 -18.92 13.73
N GLY A 73 45.61 -20.15 13.30
CA GLY A 73 46.66 -20.95 13.93
C GLY A 73 46.81 -22.33 13.28
N ALA A 74 47.06 -23.37 14.08
CA ALA A 74 47.30 -24.72 13.53
C ALA A 74 46.11 -25.25 12.72
N ALA A 75 46.35 -25.64 11.47
CA ALA A 75 45.41 -26.28 10.54
C ALA A 75 46.00 -27.60 10.03
N VAL A 76 45.55 -28.73 10.57
CA VAL A 76 46.17 -30.05 10.35
C VAL A 76 45.13 -31.07 9.91
N GLY A 77 45.45 -31.88 8.90
CA GLY A 77 44.56 -32.92 8.38
C GLY A 77 43.25 -32.31 7.86
N VAL A 78 42.10 -32.80 8.36
CA VAL A 78 40.77 -32.25 8.02
C VAL A 78 40.65 -30.75 8.26
N GLY A 79 41.39 -30.22 9.24
CA GLY A 79 41.42 -28.79 9.53
C GLY A 79 41.96 -27.93 8.39
N LEU A 80 42.86 -28.47 7.58
CA LEU A 80 43.36 -27.82 6.37
C LEU A 80 42.54 -28.21 5.15
N THR A 81 42.19 -29.49 4.98
CA THR A 81 41.50 -29.94 3.77
C THR A 81 40.09 -29.39 3.62
N GLN A 82 39.40 -29.07 4.72
CA GLN A 82 38.05 -28.50 4.70
C GLN A 82 37.99 -27.07 4.14
N VAL A 83 39.09 -26.31 4.18
CA VAL A 83 39.15 -24.92 3.68
C VAL A 83 39.66 -24.82 2.25
N LEU A 84 40.29 -25.86 1.70
CA LEU A 84 40.80 -25.87 0.33
C LEU A 84 39.76 -25.53 -0.77
N PRO A 85 38.47 -25.96 -0.67
CA PRO A 85 37.47 -25.60 -1.68
C PRO A 85 36.92 -24.16 -1.55
N MET A 86 37.27 -23.44 -0.48
CA MET A 86 36.86 -22.04 -0.29
C MET A 86 37.55 -21.11 -1.30
N ASP A 87 36.98 -19.93 -1.49
CA ASP A 87 37.33 -19.02 -2.58
C ASP A 87 38.62 -18.22 -2.30
N TYR A 88 38.96 -17.99 -1.02
CA TYR A 88 40.19 -17.30 -0.61
C TYR A 88 40.68 -17.75 0.78
N LEU A 89 41.99 -17.93 0.97
CA LEU A 89 42.61 -18.37 2.22
C LEU A 89 43.56 -17.29 2.76
N VAL A 90 43.21 -16.73 3.91
CA VAL A 90 44.05 -15.81 4.69
C VAL A 90 44.60 -16.55 5.90
N ALA A 91 45.91 -16.46 6.16
CA ALA A 91 46.54 -17.08 7.32
C ALA A 91 47.22 -16.05 8.23
N ALA A 92 47.12 -16.24 9.55
CA ALA A 92 47.88 -15.46 10.51
C ALA A 92 49.37 -15.82 10.47
N GLN A 93 50.23 -14.84 10.68
CA GLN A 93 51.67 -15.06 10.85
C GLN A 93 51.90 -16.08 11.99
N GLY A 94 52.70 -17.11 11.71
CA GLY A 94 52.95 -18.20 12.66
C GLY A 94 51.92 -19.34 12.66
N ALA A 95 50.87 -19.28 11.83
CA ALA A 95 49.98 -20.42 11.60
C ALA A 95 50.76 -21.61 10.99
N LYS A 96 50.42 -22.82 11.44
CA LYS A 96 51.09 -24.07 11.04
C LYS A 96 50.14 -24.96 10.25
N LEU A 97 50.51 -25.29 9.02
CA LEU A 97 49.68 -26.01 8.06
C LEU A 97 50.31 -27.37 7.75
N SER A 98 49.52 -28.45 7.77
CA SER A 98 50.05 -29.79 7.47
C SER A 98 49.00 -30.78 6.93
N VAL A 99 49.29 -31.35 5.76
CA VAL A 99 48.52 -32.45 5.15
C VAL A 99 49.06 -33.79 5.69
N ARG A 100 48.81 -34.06 6.98
CA ARG A 100 49.54 -35.07 7.77
C ARG A 100 49.12 -36.53 7.54
N PHE A 101 48.29 -36.83 6.54
CA PHE A 101 47.67 -38.15 6.35
C PHE A 101 48.67 -39.32 6.31
N VAL A 102 49.75 -39.20 5.51
CA VAL A 102 50.76 -40.28 5.36
C VAL A 102 51.46 -40.64 6.67
N LYS A 103 51.65 -39.68 7.58
CA LYS A 103 52.26 -39.91 8.90
C LYS A 103 51.32 -40.65 9.85
N MET A 104 50.03 -40.70 9.53
CA MET A 104 48.98 -41.38 10.28
C MET A 104 48.49 -42.66 9.57
N GLY A 105 49.14 -43.07 8.47
CA GLY A 105 48.70 -44.23 7.67
C GLY A 105 47.41 -44.00 6.88
N LEU A 106 47.03 -42.75 6.65
CA LEU A 106 45.81 -42.35 5.93
C LEU A 106 46.12 -41.76 4.55
N VAL A 107 45.09 -41.67 3.72
CA VAL A 107 45.13 -40.98 2.41
C VAL A 107 44.32 -39.67 2.45
N PRO A 108 44.57 -38.73 1.52
CA PRO A 108 43.82 -37.47 1.46
C PRO A 108 42.30 -37.66 1.21
N GLU A 109 41.48 -36.81 1.83
CA GLU A 109 40.00 -36.79 1.74
C GLU A 109 39.45 -35.43 1.24
N LEU A 110 38.12 -35.23 1.18
CA LEU A 110 37.46 -33.96 0.80
C LEU A 110 37.95 -33.38 -0.54
N ALA A 111 38.21 -34.25 -1.51
CA ALA A 111 38.83 -33.90 -2.78
C ALA A 111 40.16 -33.10 -2.65
N SER A 112 40.83 -33.18 -1.49
CA SER A 112 42.03 -32.38 -1.22
C SER A 112 43.18 -32.72 -2.15
N SER A 113 43.29 -33.95 -2.64
CA SER A 113 44.25 -34.29 -3.70
C SER A 113 44.04 -33.44 -4.96
N ARG A 114 42.81 -33.07 -5.32
CA ARG A 114 42.51 -32.16 -6.45
C ARG A 114 42.80 -30.70 -6.12
N PHE A 115 42.33 -30.20 -4.97
CA PHE A 115 42.44 -28.78 -4.63
C PHE A 115 43.85 -28.37 -4.22
N LEU A 116 44.63 -29.25 -3.58
CA LEU A 116 46.04 -28.97 -3.27
C LEU A 116 46.85 -28.78 -4.56
N PHE A 117 46.62 -29.64 -5.56
CA PHE A 117 47.22 -29.49 -6.89
C PHE A 117 46.79 -28.19 -7.58
N ALA A 118 45.52 -27.80 -7.45
CA ALA A 118 45.02 -26.54 -8.03
C ALA A 118 45.69 -25.31 -7.44
N ARG A 119 46.00 -25.33 -6.13
CA ARG A 119 46.56 -24.18 -5.39
C ARG A 119 48.08 -24.07 -5.55
N CYS A 120 48.83 -25.13 -5.25
CA CYS A 120 50.30 -25.08 -5.16
C CYS A 120 51.06 -25.85 -6.25
N GLY A 121 50.34 -26.42 -7.22
CA GLY A 121 50.94 -27.16 -8.33
C GLY A 121 51.50 -28.53 -7.95
N TRP A 122 51.98 -29.28 -8.95
CA TRP A 122 52.31 -30.71 -8.80
C TRP A 122 53.39 -31.00 -7.77
N GLY A 123 54.53 -30.30 -7.87
CA GLY A 123 55.70 -30.56 -7.03
C GLY A 123 55.43 -30.32 -5.54
N GLN A 124 54.89 -29.15 -5.19
CA GLN A 124 54.63 -28.77 -3.80
C GLN A 124 53.52 -29.64 -3.19
N ALA A 125 52.44 -29.87 -3.94
CA ALA A 125 51.33 -30.70 -3.47
C ALA A 125 51.79 -32.15 -3.18
N SER A 126 52.58 -32.73 -4.09
CA SER A 126 53.14 -34.07 -3.91
C SER A 126 54.06 -34.13 -2.69
N GLU A 127 54.95 -33.15 -2.51
CA GLU A 127 55.84 -33.11 -1.35
C GLU A 127 55.06 -33.01 -0.04
N LEU A 128 54.07 -32.11 0.05
CA LEU A 128 53.25 -31.94 1.26
C LEU A 128 52.47 -33.21 1.62
N MET A 129 51.87 -33.87 0.62
CA MET A 129 51.09 -35.09 0.83
C MET A 129 51.97 -36.30 1.18
N LEU A 130 53.12 -36.48 0.51
CA LEU A 130 53.98 -37.66 0.67
C LEU A 130 54.94 -37.54 1.87
N SER A 131 55.34 -36.32 2.25
CA SER A 131 56.19 -36.12 3.43
C SER A 131 55.40 -35.94 4.72
N GLY A 132 54.15 -35.45 4.62
CA GLY A 132 53.35 -35.03 5.77
C GLY A 132 54.03 -33.93 6.60
N LYS A 133 54.93 -33.14 6.01
CA LYS A 133 55.66 -32.07 6.71
C LYS A 133 54.70 -30.98 7.19
N THR A 134 55.10 -30.24 8.22
CA THR A 134 54.41 -29.03 8.68
C THR A 134 55.14 -27.83 8.12
N ILE A 135 54.38 -26.91 7.54
CA ILE A 135 54.89 -25.63 7.02
C ILE A 135 54.26 -24.47 7.77
N GLU A 136 54.95 -23.33 7.79
CA GLU A 136 54.43 -22.08 8.36
C GLU A 136 53.71 -21.24 7.30
N ALA A 137 52.86 -20.32 7.74
CA ALA A 137 52.04 -19.47 6.88
C ALA A 137 52.82 -18.79 5.74
N GLN A 138 54.04 -18.31 6.00
CA GLN A 138 54.87 -17.66 4.98
C GLN A 138 55.30 -18.62 3.88
N ALA A 139 55.73 -19.84 4.23
CA ALA A 139 56.06 -20.87 3.25
C ALA A 139 54.81 -21.32 2.48
N ALA A 140 53.64 -21.36 3.14
CA ALA A 140 52.38 -21.65 2.48
C ALA A 140 52.00 -20.58 1.43
N LEU A 141 52.30 -19.30 1.68
CA LEU A 141 52.11 -18.22 0.72
C LEU A 141 53.05 -18.34 -0.47
N GLU A 142 54.34 -18.61 -0.23
CA GLU A 142 55.35 -18.80 -1.28
C GLU A 142 55.02 -20.00 -2.20
N MET A 143 54.36 -21.02 -1.65
CA MET A 143 53.90 -22.18 -2.41
C MET A 143 52.57 -21.95 -3.14
N GLY A 144 51.86 -20.84 -2.89
CA GLY A 144 50.50 -20.61 -3.40
C GLY A 144 49.41 -21.44 -2.71
N LEU A 145 49.70 -22.02 -1.54
CA LEU A 145 48.71 -22.77 -0.75
C LEU A 145 47.71 -21.84 -0.04
N VAL A 146 48.18 -20.70 0.46
CA VAL A 146 47.34 -19.61 1.00
C VAL A 146 47.54 -18.36 0.16
N ASP A 147 46.53 -17.51 0.12
CA ASP A 147 46.47 -16.37 -0.80
C ASP A 147 46.99 -15.08 -0.15
N LYS A 148 46.93 -14.97 1.19
CA LYS A 148 47.45 -13.83 1.96
C LYS A 148 47.91 -14.22 3.37
N VAL A 149 48.97 -13.59 3.86
CA VAL A 149 49.44 -13.70 5.25
C VAL A 149 49.41 -12.33 5.91
N VAL A 150 48.85 -12.25 7.11
CA VAL A 150 48.71 -10.99 7.88
C VAL A 150 49.09 -11.19 9.35
N ALA A 151 49.27 -10.09 10.09
CA ALA A 151 49.45 -10.16 11.53
C ALA A 151 48.21 -10.80 12.19
N PRO A 152 48.36 -11.54 13.31
CA PRO A 152 47.23 -12.22 13.97
C PRO A 152 46.05 -11.30 14.29
N ASP A 153 46.33 -10.06 14.70
CA ASP A 153 45.30 -9.07 15.08
C ASP A 153 44.50 -8.55 13.88
N ASP A 154 45.05 -8.64 12.67
CA ASP A 154 44.44 -8.15 11.43
C ASP A 154 43.70 -9.24 10.63
N LEU A 155 43.71 -10.49 11.12
CA LEU A 155 43.26 -11.65 10.34
C LEU A 155 41.78 -11.58 9.95
N VAL A 156 40.90 -11.39 10.94
CA VAL A 156 39.45 -11.43 10.72
C VAL A 156 38.99 -10.19 9.97
N SER A 157 39.51 -9.01 10.31
CA SER A 157 39.21 -7.77 9.58
C SER A 157 39.60 -7.89 8.11
N THR A 158 40.81 -8.35 7.81
CA THR A 158 41.26 -8.57 6.42
C THR A 158 40.39 -9.59 5.69
N ALA A 159 40.02 -10.69 6.35
CA ALA A 159 39.17 -11.71 5.74
C ALA A 159 37.76 -11.18 5.44
N CYS A 160 37.18 -10.36 6.34
CA CYS A 160 35.91 -9.69 6.13
C CYS A 160 35.96 -8.68 4.98
N GLU A 161 37.04 -7.90 4.87
CA GLU A 161 37.23 -6.95 3.74
C GLU A 161 37.26 -7.69 2.39
N ILE A 162 38.00 -8.80 2.32
CA ILE A 162 38.09 -9.61 1.10
C ILE A 162 36.73 -10.25 0.79
N ALA A 163 36.05 -10.79 1.80
CA ALA A 163 34.72 -11.38 1.63
C ALA A 163 33.69 -10.34 1.16
N ALA A 164 33.69 -9.14 1.74
CA ALA A 164 32.82 -8.04 1.33
C ALA A 164 33.07 -7.62 -0.11
N GLY A 165 34.33 -7.41 -0.51
CA GLY A 165 34.66 -7.05 -1.89
C GLY A 165 34.27 -8.12 -2.92
N MET A 166 34.26 -9.40 -2.54
CA MET A 166 33.68 -10.47 -3.38
C MET A 166 32.15 -10.38 -3.40
N GLY A 167 31.52 -10.22 -2.24
CA GLY A 167 30.07 -10.24 -2.04
C GLY A 167 29.30 -9.03 -2.59
N GLU A 168 29.97 -7.89 -2.83
CA GLU A 168 29.40 -6.70 -3.48
C GLU A 168 29.00 -6.94 -4.96
N ASN A 169 29.49 -8.02 -5.58
CA ASN A 169 29.13 -8.39 -6.94
C ASN A 169 27.78 -9.10 -7.01
N PRO A 170 27.09 -9.11 -8.17
CA PRO A 170 25.81 -9.81 -8.33
C PRO A 170 25.90 -11.29 -7.93
N GLN A 171 25.08 -11.70 -6.96
CA GLN A 171 25.14 -13.02 -6.34
C GLN A 171 24.89 -14.16 -7.35
N SER A 172 24.02 -13.95 -8.33
CA SER A 172 23.78 -14.89 -9.42
C SER A 172 25.04 -15.11 -10.28
N SER A 173 25.74 -14.03 -10.64
CA SER A 173 26.99 -14.11 -11.39
C SER A 173 28.10 -14.79 -10.59
N LEU A 174 28.24 -14.47 -9.30
CA LEU A 174 29.22 -15.10 -8.42
C LEU A 174 29.01 -16.62 -8.32
N ARG A 175 27.76 -17.06 -8.12
CA ARG A 175 27.41 -18.50 -8.06
C ARG A 175 27.68 -19.19 -9.39
N ALA A 176 27.29 -18.59 -10.52
CA ALA A 176 27.57 -19.13 -11.85
C ALA A 176 29.07 -19.27 -12.10
N ILE A 177 29.87 -18.26 -11.74
CA ILE A 177 31.34 -18.31 -11.86
C ILE A 177 31.92 -19.43 -10.98
N LYS A 178 31.47 -19.56 -9.72
CA LYS A 178 31.94 -20.64 -8.83
C LYS A 178 31.60 -22.02 -9.39
N ALA A 179 30.41 -22.20 -9.96
CA ALA A 179 30.00 -23.43 -10.62
C ALA A 179 30.85 -23.75 -11.85
N LEU A 180 31.08 -22.76 -12.73
CA LEU A 180 31.94 -22.90 -13.91
C LEU A 180 33.37 -23.27 -13.54
N ILE A 181 33.98 -22.57 -12.57
CA ILE A 181 35.34 -22.90 -12.10
C ILE A 181 35.39 -24.36 -11.63
N SER A 182 34.39 -24.80 -10.86
CA SER A 182 34.37 -26.16 -10.31
C SER A 182 34.19 -27.22 -11.41
N ALA A 183 33.26 -26.99 -12.34
CA ALA A 183 32.94 -27.92 -13.42
C ALA A 183 34.04 -27.99 -14.50
N ASN A 184 34.74 -26.87 -14.75
CA ASN A 184 35.72 -26.75 -15.82
C ASN A 184 37.15 -27.04 -15.39
N ALA A 185 37.47 -26.94 -14.08
CA ALA A 185 38.84 -27.08 -13.59
C ALA A 185 39.53 -28.41 -13.94
N GLY A 186 38.81 -29.46 -14.34
CA GLY A 186 39.39 -30.73 -14.79
C GLY A 186 38.93 -31.20 -16.17
N CYS A 187 38.21 -30.36 -16.93
CA CYS A 187 37.66 -30.74 -18.23
C CYS A 187 38.69 -30.54 -19.33
N ASN A 188 39.01 -31.61 -20.08
CA ASN A 188 39.90 -31.55 -21.25
C ASN A 188 39.14 -31.34 -22.57
N ASP A 189 37.80 -31.29 -22.54
CA ASP A 189 36.95 -31.00 -23.70
C ASP A 189 36.64 -29.50 -23.73
N TYR A 190 37.35 -28.78 -24.60
CA TYR A 190 37.17 -27.34 -24.76
C TYR A 190 35.78 -26.95 -25.29
N ALA A 191 35.14 -27.82 -26.09
CA ALA A 191 33.81 -27.54 -26.63
C ALA A 191 32.74 -27.64 -25.53
N GLU A 192 32.90 -28.59 -24.60
CA GLU A 192 32.06 -28.69 -23.41
C GLU A 192 32.26 -27.50 -22.46
N VAL A 193 33.52 -27.06 -22.25
CA VAL A 193 33.82 -25.85 -21.46
C VAL A 193 33.14 -24.62 -22.07
N GLN A 194 33.32 -24.38 -23.37
CA GLN A 194 32.71 -23.27 -24.08
C GLN A 194 31.18 -23.35 -24.06
N ARG A 195 30.58 -24.54 -24.16
CA ARG A 195 29.12 -24.70 -24.04
C ARG A 195 28.60 -24.26 -22.67
N ARG A 196 29.27 -24.67 -21.59
CA ARG A 196 28.89 -24.28 -20.22
C ARG A 196 29.06 -22.79 -19.99
N GLU A 197 30.17 -22.22 -20.44
CA GLU A 197 30.43 -20.78 -20.37
C GLU A 197 29.39 -19.99 -21.16
N MET A 198 29.08 -20.41 -22.39
CA MET A 198 28.09 -19.75 -23.23
C MET A 198 26.69 -19.85 -22.65
N SER A 199 26.31 -20.99 -22.07
CA SER A 199 25.03 -21.17 -21.38
C SER A 199 24.91 -20.23 -20.16
N ALA A 200 25.95 -20.16 -19.33
CA ALA A 200 25.99 -19.25 -18.18
C ALA A 200 26.04 -17.77 -18.58
N LEU A 201 26.78 -17.44 -19.66
CA LEU A 201 26.81 -16.10 -20.25
C LEU A 201 25.45 -15.71 -20.81
N HIS A 202 24.77 -16.62 -21.51
CA HIS A 202 23.43 -16.40 -22.01
C HIS A 202 22.48 -16.11 -20.85
N GLN A 203 22.45 -16.95 -19.82
CA GLN A 203 21.64 -16.71 -18.62
C GLN A 203 21.96 -15.36 -17.95
N ALA A 204 23.22 -14.96 -17.87
CA ALA A 204 23.63 -13.67 -17.32
C ALA A 204 23.25 -12.49 -18.22
N TYR A 205 23.36 -12.62 -19.55
CA TYR A 205 22.93 -11.61 -20.52
C TYR A 205 21.43 -11.47 -20.54
N THR A 206 20.67 -12.57 -20.51
CA THR A 206 19.21 -12.55 -20.39
C THR A 206 18.83 -11.85 -19.08
N THR A 207 19.44 -12.19 -17.94
CA THR A 207 19.19 -11.48 -16.67
C THR A 207 19.49 -9.98 -16.76
N ARG A 208 20.54 -9.56 -17.48
CA ARG A 208 20.94 -8.14 -17.59
C ARG A 208 20.16 -7.36 -18.66
N LEU A 209 19.74 -8.01 -19.75
CA LEU A 209 18.85 -7.48 -20.78
C LEU A 209 17.41 -7.40 -20.28
N ILE A 210 16.96 -8.36 -19.47
CA ILE A 210 15.67 -8.31 -18.75
C ILE A 210 15.65 -7.08 -17.83
N VAL A 211 16.69 -6.86 -17.01
CA VAL A 211 16.81 -5.66 -16.17
C VAL A 211 16.81 -4.34 -16.98
N MET A 212 17.13 -4.38 -18.27
CA MET A 212 17.15 -3.20 -19.15
C MET A 212 15.92 -3.05 -20.06
N ALA A 213 15.16 -4.13 -20.35
CA ALA A 213 14.05 -4.14 -21.29
C ALA A 213 12.67 -4.32 -20.62
N TYR A 214 12.63 -4.88 -19.41
CA TYR A 214 11.44 -5.01 -18.59
C TYR A 214 11.81 -4.58 -17.17
N GLU A 215 11.39 -3.39 -16.73
CA GLU A 215 11.57 -2.99 -15.34
C GLU A 215 10.72 -3.96 -14.49
N ILE A 216 11.34 -5.01 -13.93
CA ILE A 216 10.62 -5.97 -13.10
C ILE A 216 10.17 -5.25 -11.82
N LYS A 217 8.90 -4.85 -11.81
CA LYS A 217 8.30 -4.15 -10.68
C LYS A 217 7.72 -5.17 -9.72
N LYS A 218 8.14 -5.05 -8.46
CA LYS A 218 7.71 -5.96 -7.39
C LYS A 218 6.42 -5.45 -6.77
N PHE A 219 5.39 -6.27 -6.71
CA PHE A 219 4.18 -5.97 -5.95
C PHE A 219 4.48 -5.83 -4.47
N SER A 220 3.95 -4.78 -3.86
CA SER A 220 4.06 -4.51 -2.42
C SER A 220 3.18 -5.44 -1.56
N HIS A 221 2.18 -6.10 -2.15
CA HIS A 221 1.24 -6.97 -1.45
C HIS A 221 1.62 -8.46 -1.58
N PRO A 222 1.79 -9.19 -0.47
CA PRO A 222 1.91 -10.66 -0.51
C PRO A 222 0.61 -11.31 -0.98
N GLY A 223 0.70 -12.37 -1.77
CA GLY A 223 -0.47 -13.15 -2.22
C GLY A 223 -1.14 -12.65 -3.51
N THR A 224 -0.51 -11.74 -4.26
CA THR A 224 -1.03 -11.26 -5.55
C THR A 224 -1.15 -12.39 -6.57
N ILE A 225 -2.30 -12.45 -7.24
CA ILE A 225 -2.61 -13.44 -8.28
C ILE A 225 -2.87 -12.70 -9.58
N ASP A 226 -2.18 -13.09 -10.64
CA ASP A 226 -2.43 -12.65 -12.00
C ASP A 226 -3.55 -13.50 -12.62
N ALA A 227 -4.67 -12.87 -12.98
CA ALA A 227 -5.83 -13.56 -13.53
C ALA A 227 -5.76 -13.77 -15.05
N ASP A 228 -4.75 -13.20 -15.74
CA ASP A 228 -4.69 -13.17 -17.20
C ASP A 228 -3.23 -13.06 -17.69
N GLY A 229 -2.50 -14.17 -17.58
CA GLY A 229 -1.15 -14.29 -18.12
C GLY A 229 -1.17 -15.09 -19.42
N HIS A 230 -0.35 -14.69 -20.39
CA HIS A 230 -0.25 -15.40 -21.67
C HIS A 230 1.04 -16.19 -21.80
N VAL A 231 0.94 -17.34 -22.48
CA VAL A 231 2.10 -18.09 -22.96
C VAL A 231 2.26 -17.89 -24.47
N LEU A 232 3.51 -17.73 -24.91
CA LEU A 232 3.84 -17.86 -26.33
C LEU A 232 4.18 -19.32 -26.61
N GLU A 233 3.28 -19.99 -27.32
CA GLU A 233 3.39 -21.41 -27.61
C GLU A 233 4.58 -21.71 -28.54
N PRO A 234 5.27 -22.86 -28.36
CA PRO A 234 6.25 -23.33 -29.32
C PRO A 234 5.65 -23.45 -30.73
N PRO A 235 6.36 -23.04 -31.81
CA PRO A 235 5.83 -23.10 -33.17
C PRO A 235 5.40 -24.49 -33.63
N ASP A 236 5.98 -25.53 -33.04
CA ASP A 236 5.73 -26.94 -33.34
C ASP A 236 4.73 -27.59 -32.37
N LEU A 237 4.06 -26.83 -31.48
CA LEU A 237 3.10 -27.37 -30.50
C LEU A 237 2.04 -28.23 -31.18
N TRP A 238 1.32 -27.68 -32.17
CA TRP A 238 0.26 -28.42 -32.86
C TRP A 238 0.83 -29.56 -33.71
N GLU A 239 2.07 -29.50 -34.18
CA GLU A 239 2.71 -30.63 -34.86
C GLU A 239 3.05 -31.77 -33.89
N ASN A 240 3.36 -31.45 -32.64
CA ASN A 240 3.72 -32.46 -31.63
C ASN A 240 2.50 -33.03 -30.90
N TYR A 241 1.48 -32.20 -30.66
CA TYR A 241 0.34 -32.53 -29.82
C TYR A 241 -0.96 -32.80 -30.58
N LEU A 242 -1.05 -32.63 -31.89
CA LEU A 242 -2.28 -32.92 -32.63
C LEU A 242 -2.40 -34.41 -32.98
N GLU A 243 -3.63 -34.95 -33.05
CA GLU A 243 -3.82 -36.36 -33.41
C GLU A 243 -3.31 -36.68 -34.82
N GLN A 244 -2.76 -37.88 -35.01
CA GLN A 244 -2.14 -38.34 -36.27
C GLN A 244 -2.98 -38.05 -37.52
N LYS A 245 -4.32 -38.17 -37.44
CA LYS A 245 -5.22 -37.94 -38.57
C LYS A 245 -5.29 -36.47 -39.01
N TYR A 246 -5.01 -35.52 -38.12
CA TYR A 246 -5.06 -34.08 -38.39
C TYR A 246 -3.68 -33.43 -38.56
N GLN A 247 -2.59 -34.17 -38.36
CA GLN A 247 -1.20 -33.67 -38.48
C GLN A 247 -0.90 -32.85 -39.75
N HIS A 248 -1.39 -33.31 -40.91
CA HIS A 248 -1.21 -32.57 -42.17
C HIS A 248 -1.93 -31.20 -42.19
N ARG A 249 -2.94 -31.02 -41.32
CA ARG A 249 -3.72 -29.80 -41.11
C ARG A 249 -3.33 -29.06 -39.83
N ALA A 250 -2.15 -29.32 -39.24
CA ALA A 250 -1.71 -28.64 -38.03
C ALA A 250 -1.55 -27.13 -38.24
N LEU A 251 -1.72 -26.37 -37.16
CA LEU A 251 -1.45 -24.93 -37.13
C LEU A 251 0.07 -24.72 -37.27
N ARG A 252 0.49 -23.83 -38.18
CA ARG A 252 1.92 -23.59 -38.47
C ARG A 252 2.23 -22.12 -38.64
N ILE A 253 3.50 -21.76 -38.47
CA ILE A 253 4.03 -20.46 -38.86
C ILE A 253 4.68 -20.59 -40.23
N GLY A 254 4.10 -19.93 -41.23
CA GLY A 254 4.63 -19.84 -42.59
C GLY A 254 5.35 -18.52 -42.85
N VAL A 255 6.12 -18.45 -43.92
CA VAL A 255 6.81 -17.23 -44.38
C VAL A 255 6.42 -16.94 -45.81
N ASP A 256 6.01 -15.70 -46.11
CA ASP A 256 5.63 -15.27 -47.46
C ASP A 256 6.86 -14.92 -48.33
N ASP A 257 6.62 -14.69 -49.63
CA ASP A 257 7.67 -14.34 -50.59
C ASP A 257 8.42 -13.04 -50.26
N SER A 258 7.85 -12.19 -49.40
CA SER A 258 8.45 -10.95 -48.92
C SER A 258 9.21 -11.13 -47.60
N GLY A 259 9.29 -12.36 -47.09
CA GLY A 259 9.97 -12.72 -45.86
C GLY A 259 9.15 -12.49 -44.60
N TYR A 260 7.87 -12.11 -44.67
CA TYR A 260 7.05 -11.88 -43.48
C TYR A 260 6.37 -13.16 -43.00
N GLU A 261 6.29 -13.33 -41.68
CA GLU A 261 5.55 -14.46 -41.10
C GLU A 261 4.03 -14.29 -41.20
N TYR A 262 3.35 -15.42 -41.32
CA TYR A 262 1.91 -15.55 -41.20
C TYR A 262 1.56 -16.86 -40.51
N LEU A 263 0.35 -16.91 -39.93
CA LEU A 263 -0.20 -18.14 -39.37
C LEU A 263 -0.89 -18.93 -40.48
N GLU A 264 -0.54 -20.19 -40.66
CA GLU A 264 -1.21 -21.13 -41.56
C GLU A 264 -2.24 -21.94 -40.75
N ILE A 265 -3.52 -21.78 -41.08
CA ILE A 265 -4.66 -22.41 -40.42
C ILE A 265 -5.30 -23.35 -41.43
N ASP A 266 -5.35 -24.65 -41.13
CA ASP A 266 -5.88 -25.68 -42.04
C ASP A 266 -5.29 -25.60 -43.46
N GLN A 267 -3.96 -25.51 -43.57
CA GLN A 267 -3.22 -25.38 -44.83
C GLN A 267 -3.54 -24.09 -45.62
N VAL A 268 -4.19 -23.10 -44.99
CA VAL A 268 -4.51 -21.82 -45.60
C VAL A 268 -3.81 -20.69 -44.85
N PRO A 269 -3.03 -19.84 -45.53
CA PRO A 269 -2.47 -18.62 -44.93
C PRO A 269 -3.57 -17.70 -44.39
N SER A 270 -3.45 -17.33 -43.11
CA SER A 270 -4.38 -16.43 -42.42
C SER A 270 -4.47 -15.06 -43.12
N LYS A 271 -5.68 -14.48 -43.17
CA LYS A 271 -5.88 -13.10 -43.64
C LYS A 271 -5.75 -12.08 -42.52
N ARG A 272 -5.84 -12.52 -41.26
CA ARG A 272 -5.71 -11.70 -40.05
C ARG A 272 -4.27 -11.70 -39.53
N SER A 273 -3.72 -12.87 -39.27
CA SER A 273 -2.38 -13.07 -38.70
C SER A 273 -1.32 -13.22 -39.80
N ARG A 274 -1.00 -12.11 -40.47
CA ARG A 274 -0.05 -12.05 -41.60
C ARG A 274 0.82 -10.80 -41.55
N LYS A 275 1.75 -10.67 -42.50
CA LYS A 275 2.65 -9.50 -42.67
C LYS A 275 3.51 -9.23 -41.44
N GLY A 276 4.00 -10.29 -40.79
CA GLY A 276 4.93 -10.21 -39.65
C GLY A 276 4.28 -9.77 -38.34
N SER A 277 2.96 -9.83 -38.22
CA SER A 277 2.26 -9.55 -36.96
C SER A 277 2.64 -10.51 -35.84
N LEU A 278 3.01 -11.75 -36.16
CA LEU A 278 3.38 -12.76 -35.14
C LEU A 278 4.60 -12.36 -34.31
N GLY A 279 5.62 -11.75 -34.92
CA GLY A 279 6.81 -11.27 -34.22
C GLY A 279 6.57 -10.11 -33.25
N LEU A 280 5.36 -9.54 -33.23
CA LEU A 280 4.96 -8.45 -32.32
C LEU A 280 4.24 -8.94 -31.07
N LEU A 281 3.84 -10.22 -31.01
CA LEU A 281 2.98 -10.74 -29.93
C LEU A 281 3.69 -10.76 -28.57
N GLY A 282 5.02 -10.81 -28.53
CA GLY A 282 5.82 -10.77 -27.29
C GLY A 282 6.44 -9.41 -26.97
N ALA A 283 5.93 -8.32 -27.53
CA ALA A 283 6.61 -7.02 -27.55
C ALA A 283 6.15 -6.05 -26.44
N MET A 284 5.64 -6.55 -25.31
CA MET A 284 5.25 -5.71 -24.17
C MET A 284 6.34 -4.71 -23.79
N GLY A 285 5.99 -3.43 -23.75
CA GLY A 285 6.88 -2.35 -23.34
C GLY A 285 7.88 -1.85 -24.40
N GLU A 286 7.87 -2.39 -25.62
CA GLU A 286 8.72 -1.88 -26.70
C GLU A 286 8.20 -0.58 -27.33
N GLU A 287 9.09 0.35 -27.66
CA GLU A 287 8.74 1.60 -28.33
C GLU A 287 8.47 1.42 -29.85
N ASP A 288 9.09 0.42 -30.49
CA ASP A 288 9.01 0.20 -31.95
C ASP A 288 8.15 -1.02 -32.31
N MET A 289 6.85 -0.79 -32.42
CA MET A 289 5.84 -1.80 -32.74
C MET A 289 5.63 -2.02 -34.25
N ARG A 290 6.70 -1.95 -35.05
CA ARG A 290 6.62 -2.17 -36.51
C ARG A 290 7.02 -3.59 -36.90
N PRO A 291 6.23 -4.29 -37.72
CA PRO A 291 6.61 -5.61 -38.21
C PRO A 291 7.79 -5.51 -39.19
N SER A 292 8.68 -6.49 -39.17
CA SER A 292 9.81 -6.61 -40.11
C SER A 292 10.07 -8.08 -40.46
N PRO A 293 10.65 -8.38 -41.65
CA PRO A 293 11.04 -9.74 -42.03
C PRO A 293 12.11 -10.37 -41.13
N GLU A 294 12.88 -9.55 -40.41
CA GLU A 294 13.90 -9.97 -39.44
C GLU A 294 13.30 -10.23 -38.04
N ARG A 295 12.08 -9.76 -37.79
CA ARG A 295 11.37 -9.89 -36.51
C ARG A 295 10.47 -11.14 -36.52
N ARG A 296 11.04 -12.29 -36.18
CA ARG A 296 10.35 -13.60 -36.16
C ARG A 296 9.70 -13.89 -34.81
N TYR A 297 8.60 -14.63 -34.79
CA TYR A 297 7.89 -15.05 -33.59
C TYR A 297 8.81 -15.72 -32.58
N ILE A 298 9.56 -16.76 -32.99
CA ILE A 298 10.45 -17.51 -32.09
C ILE A 298 11.60 -16.64 -31.54
N ASP A 299 12.09 -15.68 -32.32
CA ASP A 299 13.21 -14.82 -31.94
C ASP A 299 12.78 -13.66 -31.02
N ASN A 300 11.47 -13.45 -30.86
CA ASN A 300 10.88 -12.36 -30.07
C ASN A 300 10.01 -12.89 -28.92
N ILE A 301 10.20 -14.15 -28.50
CA ILE A 301 9.56 -14.67 -27.30
C ILE A 301 10.28 -14.09 -26.07
N PRO A 302 9.59 -13.36 -25.18
CA PRO A 302 10.19 -12.78 -24.01
C PRO A 302 10.35 -13.82 -22.88
N PHE A 303 11.21 -13.50 -21.92
CA PHE A 303 11.55 -14.38 -20.81
C PHE A 303 10.31 -14.86 -20.05
N GLY A 304 10.22 -16.17 -19.79
CA GLY A 304 9.06 -16.73 -19.09
C GLY A 304 7.78 -16.83 -19.92
N ALA A 305 7.76 -16.41 -21.19
CA ALA A 305 6.58 -16.57 -22.03
C ALA A 305 6.42 -17.99 -22.58
N SER A 306 7.50 -18.73 -22.83
CA SER A 306 7.46 -20.08 -23.39
C SER A 306 8.17 -21.15 -22.55
N ASP A 307 8.74 -20.78 -21.40
CA ASP A 307 9.41 -21.72 -20.48
C ASP A 307 8.82 -21.59 -19.06
N PRO A 308 8.40 -22.71 -18.43
CA PRO A 308 7.73 -22.66 -17.13
C PRO A 308 8.66 -22.32 -15.97
N LEU A 309 9.94 -22.69 -16.03
CA LEU A 309 10.92 -22.34 -14.99
C LEU A 309 11.26 -20.86 -15.06
N GLU A 310 11.40 -20.32 -16.27
CA GLU A 310 11.55 -18.88 -16.46
C GLU A 310 10.33 -18.10 -15.97
N ARG A 311 9.10 -18.59 -16.23
CA ARG A 311 7.88 -17.94 -15.71
C ARG A 311 7.86 -17.92 -14.18
N LEU A 312 8.19 -19.03 -13.53
CA LEU A 312 8.29 -19.10 -12.07
C LEU A 312 9.34 -18.15 -11.51
N GLN A 313 10.46 -17.99 -12.21
CA GLN A 313 11.49 -17.03 -11.84
C GLN A 313 10.99 -15.59 -11.97
N LEU A 314 10.30 -15.25 -13.07
CA LEU A 314 9.71 -13.93 -13.29
C LEU A 314 8.69 -13.59 -12.19
N MET A 315 7.74 -14.50 -11.92
CA MET A 315 6.76 -14.34 -10.86
C MET A 315 7.39 -14.11 -9.48
N SER A 316 8.48 -14.83 -9.17
CA SER A 316 9.23 -14.64 -7.93
C SER A 316 9.85 -13.23 -7.83
N GLN A 317 10.29 -12.67 -8.95
CA GLN A 317 10.85 -11.32 -9.00
C GLN A 317 9.74 -10.25 -8.89
N GLU A 318 8.56 -10.53 -9.45
CA GLU A 318 7.39 -9.66 -9.40
C GLU A 318 6.62 -9.75 -8.07
N ASN A 319 6.90 -10.74 -7.22
CA ASN A 319 6.11 -11.07 -6.01
C ASN A 319 4.67 -11.55 -6.33
N LEU A 320 4.54 -12.36 -7.39
CA LEU A 320 3.31 -13.08 -7.74
C LEU A 320 3.25 -14.46 -7.08
N GLU A 321 2.13 -14.76 -6.44
CA GLU A 321 1.87 -16.08 -5.84
C GLU A 321 1.46 -17.09 -6.91
N CYS A 322 0.62 -16.64 -7.86
CA CYS A 322 -0.01 -17.48 -8.87
C CYS A 322 -0.34 -16.68 -10.14
N THR A 323 -0.34 -17.34 -11.32
CA THR A 323 -0.81 -16.78 -12.59
C THR A 323 -1.71 -17.78 -13.33
N LEU A 324 -2.83 -17.31 -13.86
CA LEU A 324 -3.72 -18.07 -14.75
C LEU A 324 -3.23 -17.93 -16.18
N LEU A 325 -3.02 -19.05 -16.89
CA LEU A 325 -2.36 -19.06 -18.20
C LEU A 325 -3.32 -19.33 -19.36
N TYR A 326 -3.29 -18.41 -20.33
CA TYR A 326 -4.06 -18.39 -21.57
C TYR A 326 -3.13 -18.46 -22.81
N PRO A 327 -3.61 -18.95 -23.97
CA PRO A 327 -2.79 -19.09 -25.18
C PRO A 327 -2.53 -17.76 -25.88
N THR A 328 -1.52 -17.70 -26.75
CA THR A 328 -1.31 -16.57 -27.67
C THR A 328 -1.70 -16.95 -29.08
N LEU A 329 -1.05 -17.95 -29.69
CA LEU A 329 -1.41 -18.48 -31.01
C LEU A 329 -2.78 -19.16 -30.99
N GLY A 330 -3.14 -19.78 -29.86
CA GLY A 330 -4.47 -20.36 -29.64
C GLY A 330 -5.62 -19.35 -29.74
N LEU A 331 -5.38 -18.07 -29.47
CA LEU A 331 -6.40 -17.03 -29.66
C LEU A 331 -6.68 -16.77 -31.15
N LEU A 332 -5.70 -16.96 -32.03
CA LEU A 332 -5.71 -16.37 -33.38
C LEU A 332 -6.39 -17.23 -34.45
N TRP A 333 -6.52 -18.54 -34.23
CA TRP A 333 -6.94 -19.47 -35.31
C TRP A 333 -8.45 -19.58 -35.49
N GLU A 334 -9.22 -19.51 -34.39
CA GLU A 334 -10.65 -19.86 -34.43
C GLU A 334 -11.46 -18.87 -35.27
N VAL A 335 -10.97 -17.65 -35.44
CA VAL A 335 -11.59 -16.63 -36.31
C VAL A 335 -11.70 -17.05 -37.78
N GLU A 336 -10.83 -17.94 -38.26
CA GLU A 336 -10.78 -18.38 -39.66
C GLU A 336 -11.01 -19.88 -39.84
N LEU A 337 -11.18 -20.64 -38.76
CA LEU A 337 -11.49 -22.07 -38.80
C LEU A 337 -12.95 -22.34 -38.39
N ALA A 338 -13.72 -22.90 -39.32
CA ALA A 338 -15.13 -23.26 -39.10
C ALA A 338 -15.39 -24.78 -39.08
N ASP A 339 -14.35 -25.62 -39.21
CA ASP A 339 -14.44 -27.07 -39.10
C ASP A 339 -14.55 -27.47 -37.62
N PRO A 340 -15.70 -28.00 -37.14
CA PRO A 340 -15.88 -28.31 -35.72
C PRO A 340 -14.93 -29.41 -35.23
N GLU A 341 -14.65 -30.43 -36.05
CA GLU A 341 -13.78 -31.54 -35.64
C GLU A 341 -12.33 -31.08 -35.50
N LEU A 342 -11.85 -30.28 -36.45
CA LEU A 342 -10.47 -29.76 -36.39
C LEU A 342 -10.31 -28.73 -35.27
N SER A 343 -11.32 -27.88 -35.03
CA SER A 343 -11.32 -26.90 -33.93
C SER A 343 -11.18 -27.59 -32.57
N LEU A 344 -11.95 -28.66 -32.34
CA LEU A 344 -11.85 -29.46 -31.12
C LEU A 344 -10.47 -30.14 -30.99
N ALA A 345 -9.90 -30.61 -32.10
CA ALA A 345 -8.56 -31.20 -32.12
C ALA A 345 -7.47 -30.16 -31.76
N TYR A 346 -7.58 -28.93 -32.27
CA TYR A 346 -6.69 -27.83 -31.91
C TYR A 346 -6.79 -27.47 -30.42
N CYS A 347 -8.00 -27.35 -29.87
CA CYS A 347 -8.22 -27.15 -28.45
C CYS A 347 -7.57 -28.27 -27.61
N ARG A 348 -7.74 -29.53 -28.02
CA ARG A 348 -7.16 -30.68 -27.32
C ARG A 348 -5.63 -30.73 -27.38
N ALA A 349 -5.04 -30.31 -28.49
CA ALA A 349 -3.59 -30.19 -28.60
C ALA A 349 -3.04 -29.16 -27.60
N TYR A 350 -3.62 -27.95 -27.60
CA TYR A 350 -3.28 -26.89 -26.64
C TYR A 350 -3.49 -27.34 -25.18
N ASN A 351 -4.67 -27.86 -24.86
CA ASN A 351 -5.03 -28.25 -23.49
C ASN A 351 -4.12 -29.35 -22.92
N ARG A 352 -3.59 -30.26 -23.76
CA ARG A 352 -2.57 -31.22 -23.33
C ARG A 352 -1.24 -30.54 -23.04
N TRP A 353 -0.80 -29.68 -23.95
CA TRP A 353 0.46 -28.98 -23.81
C TRP A 353 0.47 -28.04 -22.59
N ILE A 354 -0.57 -27.22 -22.38
CA ILE A 354 -0.61 -26.28 -21.25
C ILE A 354 -0.65 -27.01 -19.89
N ALA A 355 -1.32 -28.16 -19.83
CA ALA A 355 -1.30 -29.01 -18.64
C ALA A 355 0.10 -29.58 -18.37
N ASP A 356 0.85 -29.95 -19.41
CA ASP A 356 2.25 -30.36 -19.28
C ASP A 356 3.15 -29.20 -18.86
N PHE A 357 3.00 -28.04 -19.49
CA PHE A 357 3.74 -26.80 -19.18
C PHE A 357 3.64 -26.43 -17.70
N CYS A 358 2.45 -26.54 -17.12
CA CYS A 358 2.19 -26.16 -15.74
C CYS A 358 2.50 -27.25 -14.70
N ARG A 359 2.80 -28.50 -15.13
CA ARG A 359 2.75 -29.70 -14.30
C ARG A 359 3.67 -29.65 -13.07
N GLU A 360 4.87 -29.10 -13.20
CA GLU A 360 5.89 -29.07 -12.15
C GLU A 360 5.95 -27.72 -11.38
N SER A 361 4.93 -26.86 -11.55
CA SER A 361 4.90 -25.52 -10.95
C SER A 361 4.49 -25.45 -9.48
N SER A 362 4.16 -26.60 -8.86
CA SER A 362 3.55 -26.66 -7.52
C SER A 362 2.26 -25.83 -7.38
N GLY A 363 1.52 -25.65 -8.48
CA GLY A 363 0.24 -24.93 -8.50
C GLY A 363 0.35 -23.42 -8.69
N LYS A 364 1.56 -22.88 -8.90
CA LYS A 364 1.77 -21.46 -9.19
C LYS A 364 1.41 -21.07 -10.62
N LEU A 365 1.59 -21.98 -11.57
CA LEU A 365 1.13 -21.82 -12.95
C LEU A 365 -0.17 -22.58 -13.10
N VAL A 366 -1.25 -21.87 -13.44
CA VAL A 366 -2.60 -22.43 -13.47
C VAL A 366 -3.07 -22.58 -14.92
N PRO A 367 -3.16 -23.81 -15.46
CA PRO A 367 -3.58 -24.02 -16.83
C PRO A 367 -5.08 -23.81 -17.00
N ILE A 368 -5.48 -22.96 -17.95
CA ILE A 368 -6.88 -22.74 -18.33
C ILE A 368 -7.15 -23.37 -19.70
N ALA A 369 -8.20 -24.18 -19.79
CA ALA A 369 -8.52 -24.93 -21.00
C ALA A 369 -9.18 -24.04 -22.07
N HIS A 370 -8.70 -24.10 -23.31
CA HIS A 370 -9.37 -23.53 -24.47
C HIS A 370 -10.44 -24.50 -24.96
N LEU A 371 -11.66 -23.99 -25.18
CA LEU A 371 -12.79 -24.72 -25.74
C LEU A 371 -13.37 -23.98 -26.96
N THR A 372 -14.10 -24.71 -27.82
CA THR A 372 -14.83 -24.14 -28.96
C THR A 372 -16.33 -24.29 -28.78
N LEU A 373 -17.10 -23.31 -29.25
CA LEU A 373 -18.58 -23.39 -29.29
C LEU A 373 -19.11 -23.99 -30.61
N LEU A 374 -18.24 -24.44 -31.51
CA LEU A 374 -18.63 -25.12 -32.75
C LEU A 374 -19.15 -26.55 -32.49
N ASP A 375 -18.62 -27.22 -31.47
CA ASP A 375 -19.03 -28.54 -31.01
C ASP A 375 -19.12 -28.56 -29.47
N VAL A 376 -20.32 -28.29 -28.94
CA VAL A 376 -20.57 -28.19 -27.50
C VAL A 376 -20.38 -29.54 -26.80
N GLU A 377 -20.86 -30.63 -27.39
CA GLU A 377 -20.74 -31.97 -26.81
C GLU A 377 -19.28 -32.41 -26.76
N GLY A 378 -18.53 -32.15 -27.85
CA GLY A 378 -17.09 -32.34 -27.90
C GLY A 378 -16.34 -31.52 -26.83
N SER A 379 -16.69 -30.24 -26.69
CA SER A 379 -16.10 -29.35 -25.67
C SER A 379 -16.43 -29.77 -24.23
N VAL A 380 -17.60 -30.34 -23.97
CA VAL A 380 -17.95 -30.93 -22.66
C VAL A 380 -17.01 -32.10 -22.33
N ALA A 381 -16.79 -33.00 -23.29
CA ALA A 381 -15.89 -34.13 -23.10
C ALA A 381 -14.43 -33.69 -22.95
N GLU A 382 -14.01 -32.66 -23.70
CA GLU A 382 -12.67 -32.10 -23.63
C GLU A 382 -12.43 -31.36 -22.31
N LEU A 383 -13.42 -30.62 -21.80
CA LEU A 383 -13.36 -29.98 -20.49
C LEU A 383 -13.11 -31.01 -19.37
N GLU A 384 -13.88 -32.09 -19.35
CA GLU A 384 -13.72 -33.17 -18.35
C GLU A 384 -12.32 -33.80 -18.42
N ARG A 385 -11.79 -34.01 -19.63
CA ARG A 385 -10.42 -34.49 -19.84
C ARG A 385 -9.38 -33.49 -19.35
N ALA A 386 -9.49 -32.22 -19.75
CA ALA A 386 -8.53 -31.17 -19.43
C ALA A 386 -8.46 -30.92 -17.91
N VAL A 387 -9.59 -30.88 -17.23
CA VAL A 387 -9.64 -30.74 -15.75
C VAL A 387 -9.00 -31.93 -15.06
N LYS A 388 -9.23 -33.15 -15.57
CA LYS A 388 -8.56 -34.36 -15.06
C LYS A 388 -7.04 -34.32 -15.22
N ASP A 389 -6.56 -33.69 -16.29
CA ASP A 389 -5.12 -33.58 -16.58
C ASP A 389 -4.44 -32.39 -15.86
N GLY A 390 -5.21 -31.50 -15.25
CA GLY A 390 -4.71 -30.45 -14.35
C GLY A 390 -5.33 -29.07 -14.55
N CYS A 391 -6.09 -28.84 -15.63
CA CYS A 391 -6.71 -27.54 -15.89
C CYS A 391 -7.67 -27.13 -14.77
N LYS A 392 -7.71 -25.84 -14.46
CA LYS A 392 -8.49 -25.29 -13.34
C LYS A 392 -9.63 -24.38 -13.75
N GLY A 393 -9.83 -24.20 -15.06
CA GLY A 393 -10.86 -23.36 -15.65
C GLY A 393 -10.96 -23.64 -17.14
N ALA A 394 -11.91 -22.99 -17.79
CA ALA A 394 -12.02 -23.01 -19.24
C ALA A 394 -12.44 -21.66 -19.80
N TRP A 395 -12.15 -21.43 -21.08
CA TRP A 395 -12.51 -20.20 -21.77
C TRP A 395 -12.98 -20.47 -23.20
N VAL A 396 -13.77 -19.54 -23.74
CA VAL A 396 -14.21 -19.50 -25.13
C VAL A 396 -14.13 -18.09 -25.69
N ASN A 397 -14.07 -17.99 -27.02
CA ASN A 397 -14.17 -16.73 -27.73
C ASN A 397 -15.55 -16.07 -27.54
N PRO A 398 -15.65 -14.72 -27.57
CA PRO A 398 -16.92 -13.99 -27.44
C PRO A 398 -17.75 -14.01 -28.73
N PHE A 399 -17.46 -14.93 -29.67
CA PHE A 399 -18.23 -15.17 -30.88
C PHE A 399 -18.39 -16.67 -31.16
N ASN A 400 -19.27 -17.00 -32.09
CA ASN A 400 -19.40 -18.34 -32.68
C ASN A 400 -19.74 -18.18 -34.17
N HIS A 401 -19.10 -18.95 -35.07
CA HIS A 401 -19.38 -18.93 -36.52
C HIS A 401 -20.83 -19.22 -36.86
N ASN A 402 -21.52 -20.00 -36.03
CA ASN A 402 -22.94 -20.32 -36.20
C ASN A 402 -23.88 -19.19 -35.74
N LYS A 403 -23.32 -18.06 -35.27
CA LYS A 403 -24.06 -16.88 -34.76
C LYS A 403 -25.02 -17.22 -33.61
N ILE A 404 -24.66 -18.24 -32.84
CA ILE A 404 -25.36 -18.65 -31.62
C ILE A 404 -24.80 -17.82 -30.48
N ILE A 405 -25.66 -17.10 -29.76
CA ILE A 405 -25.26 -16.26 -28.64
C ILE A 405 -24.95 -17.11 -27.41
N HIS A 406 -24.02 -16.66 -26.56
CA HIS A 406 -23.47 -17.47 -25.47
C HIS A 406 -24.51 -17.97 -24.47
N GLY A 407 -25.50 -17.16 -24.10
CA GLY A 407 -26.56 -17.54 -23.16
C GLY A 407 -27.61 -18.52 -23.71
N ASP A 408 -27.54 -18.91 -24.98
CA ASP A 408 -28.50 -19.84 -25.60
C ASP A 408 -28.47 -21.22 -24.94
N ALA A 409 -29.66 -21.85 -24.82
CA ALA A 409 -29.83 -23.15 -24.19
C ALA A 409 -29.01 -24.28 -24.84
N ARG A 410 -28.56 -24.11 -26.09
CA ARG A 410 -27.65 -25.05 -26.76
C ARG A 410 -26.28 -25.16 -26.07
N HIS A 411 -25.87 -24.17 -25.30
CA HIS A 411 -24.61 -24.20 -24.53
C HIS A 411 -24.79 -24.69 -23.08
N ASP A 412 -26.02 -24.96 -22.64
CA ASP A 412 -26.34 -25.33 -21.25
C ASP A 412 -25.58 -26.57 -20.77
N LEU A 413 -25.34 -27.55 -21.65
CA LEU A 413 -24.54 -28.74 -21.32
C LEU A 413 -23.12 -28.40 -20.87
N LEU A 414 -22.52 -27.37 -21.47
CA LEU A 414 -21.17 -26.91 -21.13
C LEU A 414 -21.14 -26.20 -19.78
N TYR A 415 -22.10 -25.32 -19.51
CA TYR A 415 -22.20 -24.61 -18.22
C TYR A 415 -22.50 -25.57 -17.07
N GLN A 416 -23.40 -26.52 -17.30
CA GLN A 416 -23.69 -27.60 -16.37
C GLN A 416 -22.42 -28.39 -16.05
N LYS A 417 -21.60 -28.73 -17.07
CA LYS A 417 -20.34 -29.43 -16.85
C LYS A 417 -19.32 -28.61 -16.04
N CYS A 418 -19.22 -27.30 -16.27
CA CYS A 418 -18.36 -26.42 -15.47
C CYS A 418 -18.75 -26.45 -13.98
N MET A 419 -20.05 -26.40 -13.67
CA MET A 419 -20.56 -26.51 -12.30
C MET A 419 -20.29 -27.89 -11.68
N GLU A 420 -20.49 -28.97 -12.44
CA GLU A 420 -20.21 -30.34 -11.97
C GLU A 420 -18.73 -30.54 -11.60
N LEU A 421 -17.83 -29.87 -12.32
CA LEU A 421 -16.38 -29.94 -12.09
C LEU A 421 -15.87 -28.86 -11.12
N ASP A 422 -16.72 -27.93 -10.68
CA ASP A 422 -16.40 -26.73 -9.89
C ASP A 422 -15.22 -25.91 -10.47
N VAL A 423 -15.33 -25.59 -11.75
CA VAL A 423 -14.33 -24.76 -12.46
C VAL A 423 -14.99 -23.51 -13.05
N PRO A 424 -14.30 -22.34 -13.05
CA PRO A 424 -14.75 -21.13 -13.69
C PRO A 424 -14.76 -21.26 -15.22
N PHE A 425 -15.62 -20.46 -15.84
CA PHE A 425 -15.75 -20.32 -17.29
C PHE A 425 -15.49 -18.87 -17.67
N ALA A 426 -14.65 -18.60 -18.66
CA ALA A 426 -14.28 -17.24 -19.06
C ALA A 426 -14.63 -16.91 -20.51
N LEU A 427 -14.97 -15.64 -20.75
CA LEU A 427 -14.99 -15.04 -22.08
C LEU A 427 -13.67 -14.31 -22.29
N HIS A 428 -12.92 -14.70 -23.31
CA HIS A 428 -11.62 -14.09 -23.64
C HIS A 428 -11.64 -13.56 -25.09
N PRO A 429 -11.37 -12.28 -25.31
CA PRO A 429 -11.46 -11.69 -26.64
C PRO A 429 -10.32 -12.13 -27.56
N THR A 430 -10.56 -12.02 -28.87
CA THR A 430 -9.59 -12.22 -29.96
C THR A 430 -10.12 -11.57 -31.24
N PHE A 431 -9.43 -11.74 -32.38
CA PHE A 431 -9.94 -11.39 -33.70
C PHE A 431 -11.34 -11.94 -33.97
N THR A 432 -12.17 -11.11 -34.60
CA THR A 432 -13.56 -11.47 -34.89
C THR A 432 -13.75 -11.80 -36.38
N PRO A 433 -14.64 -12.77 -36.70
CA PRO A 433 -14.85 -13.20 -38.08
C PRO A 433 -15.47 -12.09 -38.95
N HIS A 434 -16.10 -11.11 -38.29
CA HIS A 434 -16.68 -9.92 -38.89
C HIS A 434 -15.92 -8.65 -38.48
N GLY A 435 -15.71 -7.72 -39.41
CA GLY A 435 -15.09 -6.41 -39.12
C GLY A 435 -16.03 -5.48 -38.33
N ALA A 436 -15.49 -4.38 -37.80
CA ALA A 436 -16.27 -3.37 -37.08
C ALA A 436 -17.49 -2.92 -37.91
N ALA A 437 -18.69 -3.30 -37.47
CA ALA A 437 -19.96 -3.01 -38.14
C ALA A 437 -20.02 -3.44 -39.62
N GLU A 438 -19.46 -4.62 -39.95
CA GLU A 438 -19.50 -5.19 -41.30
C GLU A 438 -20.92 -5.14 -41.90
N GLY A 439 -21.05 -4.47 -43.04
CA GLY A 439 -22.33 -4.23 -43.72
C GLY A 439 -23.08 -2.95 -43.34
N ILE A 440 -22.60 -2.19 -42.34
CA ILE A 440 -23.18 -0.90 -41.91
C ILE A 440 -22.31 0.28 -42.37
N PHE A 441 -20.98 0.18 -42.22
CA PHE A 441 -20.03 1.26 -42.55
C PHE A 441 -18.90 0.77 -43.47
N ASP A 442 -18.49 1.62 -44.42
CA ASP A 442 -17.26 1.41 -45.21
C ASP A 442 -16.09 2.12 -44.52
N TRP A 443 -15.34 1.37 -43.72
CA TRP A 443 -14.26 1.93 -42.92
C TRP A 443 -13.00 2.19 -43.74
N PRO A 444 -12.47 3.43 -43.77
CA PRO A 444 -11.17 3.72 -44.39
C PRO A 444 -10.05 2.93 -43.70
N ARG A 445 -8.91 2.79 -44.38
CA ARG A 445 -7.75 2.07 -43.79
C ARG A 445 -7.18 2.84 -42.61
N GLU A 446 -7.21 4.17 -42.70
CA GLU A 446 -6.81 5.10 -41.66
C GLU A 446 -7.77 4.99 -40.46
N GLY A 447 -7.31 4.42 -39.35
CA GLY A 447 -8.09 4.28 -38.12
C GLY A 447 -8.85 2.97 -37.94
N ARG A 448 -8.83 2.04 -38.92
CA ARG A 448 -9.48 0.72 -38.79
C ARG A 448 -8.96 -0.09 -37.60
N ALA A 449 -7.65 -0.14 -37.40
CA ALA A 449 -7.04 -0.87 -36.29
C ALA A 449 -7.47 -0.32 -34.92
N TRP A 450 -7.52 1.02 -34.79
CA TRP A 450 -8.01 1.67 -33.57
C TRP A 450 -9.50 1.40 -33.33
N ALA A 451 -10.32 1.46 -34.38
CA ALA A 451 -11.73 1.10 -34.30
C ALA A 451 -11.95 -0.38 -33.94
N GLU A 452 -11.16 -1.30 -34.49
CA GLU A 452 -11.22 -2.73 -34.17
C GLU A 452 -10.87 -3.01 -32.70
N ALA A 453 -9.80 -2.39 -32.17
CA ALA A 453 -9.43 -2.49 -30.75
C ALA A 453 -10.55 -1.99 -29.82
N ILE A 454 -11.12 -0.82 -30.12
CA ILE A 454 -12.24 -0.25 -29.35
C ILE A 454 -13.55 -1.04 -29.55
N TRP A 455 -13.71 -1.76 -30.65
CA TRP A 455 -14.91 -2.56 -30.94
C TRP A 455 -14.90 -3.92 -30.25
N LEU A 456 -13.72 -4.49 -29.98
CA LEU A 456 -13.53 -5.79 -29.34
C LEU A 456 -14.38 -5.94 -28.06
N ARG A 457 -14.34 -4.92 -27.19
CA ARG A 457 -15.19 -4.83 -25.98
C ARG A 457 -16.69 -4.95 -26.25
N SER A 458 -17.17 -4.46 -27.39
CA SER A 458 -18.61 -4.44 -27.72
C SER A 458 -19.15 -5.86 -28.00
N ILE A 459 -18.28 -6.78 -28.43
CA ILE A 459 -18.65 -8.16 -28.71
C ILE A 459 -18.70 -8.96 -27.41
N VAL A 460 -17.74 -8.73 -26.51
CA VAL A 460 -17.77 -9.26 -25.15
C VAL A 460 -19.02 -8.79 -24.39
N GLN A 461 -19.37 -7.49 -24.51
CA GLN A 461 -20.63 -6.95 -23.98
C GLN A 461 -21.86 -7.68 -24.52
N GLN A 462 -21.93 -7.95 -25.83
CA GLN A 462 -23.05 -8.69 -26.42
C GLN A 462 -23.13 -10.13 -25.90
N ALA A 463 -22.00 -10.81 -25.78
CA ALA A 463 -21.93 -12.13 -25.18
C ALA A 463 -22.43 -12.09 -23.72
N LEU A 464 -21.95 -11.15 -22.90
CA LEU A 464 -22.35 -11.01 -21.50
C LEU A 464 -23.84 -10.67 -21.35
N ILE A 465 -24.36 -9.71 -22.13
CA ILE A 465 -25.79 -9.35 -22.16
C ILE A 465 -26.65 -10.59 -22.44
N SER A 466 -26.17 -11.52 -23.25
CA SER A 466 -26.91 -12.74 -23.55
C SER A 466 -27.14 -13.64 -22.33
N TYR A 467 -26.18 -13.72 -21.42
CA TYR A 467 -26.33 -14.49 -20.18
C TYR A 467 -27.44 -13.91 -19.29
N PHE A 468 -27.52 -12.59 -19.17
CA PHE A 468 -28.59 -11.91 -18.43
C PHE A 468 -29.93 -11.98 -19.16
N SER A 469 -29.96 -11.60 -20.44
CA SER A 469 -31.20 -11.47 -21.22
C SER A 469 -31.86 -12.82 -21.51
N LEU A 470 -31.10 -13.91 -21.59
CA LEU A 470 -31.64 -15.27 -21.74
C LEU A 470 -31.82 -16.01 -20.42
N GLY A 471 -31.49 -15.39 -19.28
CA GLY A 471 -31.70 -15.97 -17.95
C GLY A 471 -30.74 -17.12 -17.63
N THR A 472 -29.54 -17.12 -18.21
CA THR A 472 -28.58 -18.22 -18.12
C THR A 472 -27.94 -18.29 -16.74
N LEU A 473 -27.62 -17.14 -16.13
CA LEU A 473 -27.05 -17.11 -14.78
C LEU A 473 -28.07 -17.58 -13.74
N GLU A 474 -29.36 -17.35 -13.98
CA GLU A 474 -30.45 -17.87 -13.16
C GLU A 474 -30.67 -19.37 -13.33
N ARG A 475 -30.45 -19.92 -14.53
CA ARG A 475 -30.46 -21.38 -14.76
C ARG A 475 -29.26 -22.07 -14.08
N PHE A 476 -28.13 -21.38 -14.01
CA PHE A 476 -26.86 -21.90 -13.48
C PHE A 476 -26.31 -21.03 -12.34
N PRO A 477 -26.98 -20.98 -11.17
CA PRO A 477 -26.69 -20.00 -10.10
C PRO A 477 -25.33 -20.17 -9.42
N GLN A 478 -24.61 -21.26 -9.69
CA GLN A 478 -23.26 -21.52 -9.15
C GLN A 478 -22.16 -21.35 -10.21
N LEU A 479 -22.52 -21.03 -11.46
CA LEU A 479 -21.54 -20.76 -12.51
C LEU A 479 -20.74 -19.50 -12.15
N LYS A 480 -19.41 -19.63 -12.18
CA LYS A 480 -18.46 -18.51 -12.02
C LYS A 480 -18.01 -18.08 -13.42
N LEU A 481 -18.40 -16.88 -13.83
CA LEU A 481 -18.17 -16.33 -15.17
C LEU A 481 -17.09 -15.24 -15.15
N GLY A 482 -15.94 -15.49 -15.77
CA GLY A 482 -14.89 -14.50 -15.99
C GLY A 482 -15.10 -13.72 -17.29
N VAL A 483 -14.77 -12.43 -17.27
CA VAL A 483 -14.74 -11.54 -18.44
C VAL A 483 -13.36 -10.91 -18.49
N LEU A 484 -12.60 -11.26 -19.53
CA LEU A 484 -11.16 -10.95 -19.63
C LEU A 484 -10.89 -9.94 -20.76
N GLU A 485 -9.80 -9.17 -20.64
CA GLU A 485 -9.26 -8.19 -21.61
C GLU A 485 -10.29 -7.33 -22.37
N ALA A 486 -11.35 -6.88 -21.69
CA ALA A 486 -12.42 -6.10 -22.32
C ALA A 486 -12.56 -4.69 -21.73
N GLY A 487 -11.65 -4.30 -20.83
CA GLY A 487 -11.82 -3.19 -19.92
C GLY A 487 -13.01 -3.38 -18.97
N SER A 488 -12.95 -2.72 -17.82
CA SER A 488 -13.95 -2.77 -16.76
C SER A 488 -14.83 -1.51 -16.75
N GLY A 489 -14.41 -0.40 -17.38
CA GLY A 489 -15.07 0.90 -17.28
C GLY A 489 -16.54 0.94 -17.73
N TRP A 490 -16.98 0.00 -18.55
CA TRP A 490 -18.34 -0.04 -19.10
C TRP A 490 -19.34 -0.86 -18.25
N ILE A 491 -18.86 -1.72 -17.34
CA ILE A 491 -19.73 -2.71 -16.69
C ILE A 491 -20.79 -2.05 -15.80
N GLY A 492 -20.42 -1.02 -15.04
CA GLY A 492 -21.36 -0.30 -14.17
C GLY A 492 -22.53 0.31 -14.95
N ALA A 493 -22.24 1.03 -16.04
CA ALA A 493 -23.27 1.64 -16.88
C ALA A 493 -24.17 0.60 -17.56
N MET A 494 -23.61 -0.54 -17.96
CA MET A 494 -24.39 -1.63 -18.56
C MET A 494 -25.35 -2.26 -17.54
N LEU A 495 -24.87 -2.57 -16.33
CA LEU A 495 -25.67 -3.19 -15.27
C LEU A 495 -26.80 -2.26 -14.81
N ASP A 496 -26.51 -0.98 -14.58
CA ASP A 496 -27.51 0.04 -14.27
C ASP A 496 -28.59 0.10 -15.37
N ARG A 497 -28.17 0.06 -16.64
CA ARG A 497 -29.12 0.09 -17.76
C ARG A 497 -29.99 -1.17 -17.82
N LEU A 498 -29.44 -2.36 -17.56
CA LEU A 498 -30.18 -3.62 -17.52
C LEU A 498 -31.22 -3.62 -16.39
N ASP A 499 -30.85 -3.11 -15.21
CA ASP A 499 -31.75 -2.98 -14.06
C ASP A 499 -32.86 -1.97 -14.31
N ALA A 500 -32.50 -0.78 -14.81
CA ALA A 500 -33.47 0.26 -15.17
C ALA A 500 -34.47 -0.22 -16.22
N TYR A 501 -34.01 -0.99 -17.21
CA TYR A 501 -34.87 -1.57 -18.24
C TYR A 501 -35.80 -2.65 -17.68
N THR A 502 -35.28 -3.54 -16.83
CA THR A 502 -36.05 -4.59 -16.14
C THR A 502 -37.16 -3.98 -15.28
N ALA A 503 -36.83 -2.94 -14.51
CA ALA A 503 -37.79 -2.19 -13.70
C ALA A 503 -38.84 -1.47 -14.56
N SER A 504 -38.43 -0.78 -15.63
CA SER A 504 -39.32 -0.02 -16.50
C SER A 504 -40.35 -0.90 -17.23
N LEU A 505 -39.97 -2.13 -17.56
CA LEU A 505 -40.84 -3.08 -18.27
C LEU A 505 -41.56 -4.08 -17.34
N ASN A 506 -41.39 -3.97 -16.03
CA ASN A 506 -41.93 -4.92 -15.04
C ASN A 506 -41.58 -6.39 -15.38
N ILE A 507 -40.36 -6.62 -15.86
CA ILE A 507 -39.87 -7.98 -16.14
C ILE A 507 -39.58 -8.65 -14.79
N ASN A 508 -40.21 -9.79 -14.52
CA ASN A 508 -40.03 -10.55 -13.27
C ASN A 508 -38.71 -11.34 -13.29
N ARG A 509 -37.58 -10.66 -13.07
CA ARG A 509 -36.23 -11.21 -13.00
C ARG A 509 -35.41 -10.54 -11.89
N PRO A 510 -34.37 -11.20 -11.35
CA PRO A 510 -33.47 -10.59 -10.38
C PRO A 510 -32.70 -9.42 -11.01
N SER A 511 -32.17 -8.53 -10.15
CA SER A 511 -31.28 -7.46 -10.59
C SER A 511 -30.05 -8.06 -11.31
N ALA A 512 -29.73 -7.52 -12.48
CA ALA A 512 -28.51 -7.80 -13.21
C ALA A 512 -27.28 -7.45 -12.36
N THR A 513 -27.31 -6.31 -11.65
CA THR A 513 -26.23 -5.91 -10.74
C THR A 513 -26.02 -6.93 -9.62
N GLU A 514 -27.09 -7.35 -8.95
CA GLU A 514 -26.98 -8.36 -7.88
C GLU A 514 -26.56 -9.74 -8.40
N THR A 515 -26.99 -10.10 -9.60
CA THR A 515 -26.63 -11.37 -10.25
C THR A 515 -25.16 -11.36 -10.65
N PHE A 516 -24.68 -10.25 -11.23
CA PHE A 516 -23.27 -10.04 -11.54
C PHE A 516 -22.40 -10.19 -10.28
N ARG A 517 -22.77 -9.53 -9.18
CA ARG A 517 -22.05 -9.62 -7.89
C ARG A 517 -21.90 -11.04 -7.33
N LYS A 518 -22.83 -11.94 -7.67
CA LYS A 518 -22.84 -13.31 -7.14
C LYS A 518 -22.00 -14.26 -7.98
N GLN A 519 -21.84 -13.99 -9.27
CA GLN A 519 -21.45 -15.01 -10.25
C GLN A 519 -20.38 -14.55 -11.24
N CYS A 520 -20.16 -13.25 -11.39
CA CYS A 520 -19.32 -12.71 -12.45
C CYS A 520 -18.09 -11.99 -11.90
N PHE A 521 -17.01 -12.11 -12.66
CA PHE A 521 -15.73 -11.48 -12.38
C PHE A 521 -15.22 -10.82 -13.67
N ILE A 522 -14.65 -9.63 -13.57
CA ILE A 522 -14.12 -8.88 -14.72
C ILE A 522 -12.69 -8.43 -14.44
N SER A 523 -11.78 -8.60 -15.41
CA SER A 523 -10.48 -7.95 -15.35
C SER A 523 -10.58 -6.50 -15.85
N GLY A 524 -9.88 -5.60 -15.17
CA GLY A 524 -9.71 -4.22 -15.61
C GLY A 524 -8.34 -4.02 -16.25
N ASP A 525 -8.28 -3.20 -17.29
CA ASP A 525 -7.00 -2.87 -17.92
C ASP A 525 -6.28 -1.84 -17.05
N PRO A 526 -4.96 -1.95 -16.85
CA PRO A 526 -4.22 -1.19 -15.84
C PRO A 526 -4.21 0.33 -16.07
N ASP A 527 -4.51 0.81 -17.28
CA ASP A 527 -4.59 2.23 -17.62
C ASP A 527 -6.03 2.82 -17.49
N GLU A 528 -7.01 2.02 -17.06
CA GLU A 528 -8.39 2.46 -16.90
C GLU A 528 -8.59 3.36 -15.67
N THR A 529 -8.48 4.68 -15.89
CA THR A 529 -8.77 5.69 -14.87
C THR A 529 -10.19 5.65 -14.29
N ALA A 530 -11.14 4.99 -14.95
CA ALA A 530 -12.51 4.84 -14.47
C ALA A 530 -12.68 3.69 -13.46
N ALA A 531 -11.75 2.73 -13.42
CA ALA A 531 -11.91 1.49 -12.64
C ALA A 531 -12.24 1.71 -11.16
N PRO A 532 -11.62 2.65 -10.41
CA PRO A 532 -11.95 2.87 -9.00
C PRO A 532 -13.42 3.25 -8.77
N HIS A 533 -13.97 4.12 -9.63
CA HIS A 533 -15.37 4.56 -9.53
C HIS A 533 -16.35 3.42 -9.84
N ILE A 534 -15.99 2.53 -10.75
CA ILE A 534 -16.81 1.39 -11.13
C ILE A 534 -16.72 0.28 -10.07
N ILE A 535 -15.54 0.08 -9.48
CA ILE A 535 -15.32 -0.82 -8.34
C ILE A 535 -16.20 -0.41 -7.15
N ASP A 536 -16.23 0.88 -6.80
CA ASP A 536 -17.09 1.40 -5.74
C ASP A 536 -18.58 1.17 -6.03
N HIS A 537 -18.98 1.24 -7.30
CA HIS A 537 -20.37 1.08 -7.72
C HIS A 537 -20.81 -0.39 -7.78
N VAL A 538 -19.98 -1.26 -8.38
CA VAL A 538 -20.32 -2.66 -8.66
C VAL A 538 -19.89 -3.58 -7.52
N GLY A 539 -18.83 -3.27 -6.79
CA GLY A 539 -18.31 -4.03 -5.66
C GLY A 539 -16.96 -4.69 -5.99
N ALA A 540 -15.98 -4.49 -5.11
CA ALA A 540 -14.59 -4.92 -5.31
C ALA A 540 -14.42 -6.43 -5.53
N ASP A 541 -15.26 -7.26 -4.92
CA ASP A 541 -15.19 -8.72 -5.03
C ASP A 541 -15.43 -9.25 -6.47
N CYS A 542 -15.90 -8.39 -7.37
CA CYS A 542 -16.17 -8.75 -8.77
C CYS A 542 -15.01 -8.42 -9.71
N PHE A 543 -13.94 -7.80 -9.21
CA PHE A 543 -12.84 -7.32 -10.03
C PHE A 543 -11.60 -8.18 -9.82
N MET A 544 -10.95 -8.52 -10.92
CA MET A 544 -9.69 -9.25 -10.94
C MET A 544 -8.63 -8.37 -11.60
N TRP A 545 -7.39 -8.60 -11.23
CA TRP A 545 -6.26 -7.96 -11.87
C TRP A 545 -5.61 -8.91 -12.87
N ALA A 546 -5.17 -8.36 -14.01
CA ALA A 546 -4.68 -9.07 -15.20
C ALA A 546 -3.41 -8.38 -15.71
N THR A 547 -2.33 -9.13 -15.94
CA THR A 547 -1.10 -8.58 -16.54
C THR A 547 -1.23 -8.36 -18.04
N ASP A 548 -1.90 -9.30 -18.71
CA ASP A 548 -1.78 -9.54 -20.14
C ASP A 548 -0.31 -9.73 -20.59
N TYR A 549 0.55 -10.26 -19.71
CA TYR A 549 1.95 -10.49 -20.05
C TYR A 549 2.06 -11.68 -21.01
N PRO A 550 2.70 -11.56 -22.20
CA PRO A 550 3.59 -10.47 -22.62
C PRO A 550 3.11 -9.67 -23.85
N HIS A 551 1.82 -9.45 -24.00
CA HIS A 551 1.26 -8.77 -25.16
C HIS A 551 1.60 -7.27 -25.20
N PRO A 552 1.67 -6.67 -26.41
CA PRO A 552 2.19 -5.31 -26.60
C PRO A 552 1.25 -4.17 -26.24
N ASP A 553 -0.04 -4.44 -26.07
CA ASP A 553 -1.09 -3.45 -25.84
C ASP A 553 -1.18 -2.98 -24.36
N HIS A 554 -0.42 -3.59 -23.46
CA HIS A 554 -0.33 -3.19 -22.06
C HIS A 554 0.99 -2.44 -21.73
N PRO A 555 0.94 -1.28 -21.05
CA PRO A 555 2.12 -0.46 -20.78
C PRO A 555 2.95 -1.01 -19.61
N HIS A 556 4.27 -1.18 -19.75
CA HIS A 556 5.21 -1.67 -18.71
C HIS A 556 5.24 -0.88 -17.37
N THR A 557 4.51 0.24 -17.25
CA THR A 557 4.50 1.10 -16.05
C THR A 557 3.39 0.78 -15.05
N TRP A 558 2.55 -0.21 -15.34
CA TRP A 558 1.26 -0.48 -14.70
C TRP A 558 1.29 -0.70 -13.16
N VAL A 559 2.37 -1.24 -12.56
CA VAL A 559 2.47 -1.36 -11.08
C VAL A 559 2.43 0.02 -10.41
N ASP A 560 3.01 1.05 -11.04
CA ASP A 560 3.01 2.41 -10.47
C ASP A 560 1.61 3.03 -10.48
N ASP A 561 0.82 2.74 -11.52
CA ASP A 561 -0.54 3.25 -11.67
C ASP A 561 -1.51 2.50 -10.74
N LEU A 562 -1.28 1.23 -10.44
CA LEU A 562 -2.05 0.46 -9.45
C LEU A 562 -1.73 0.91 -8.01
N GLU A 563 -0.45 1.11 -7.67
CA GLU A 563 -0.03 1.62 -6.34
C GLU A 563 -0.47 3.06 -6.09
N LYS A 564 -0.63 3.87 -7.15
CA LYS A 564 -1.18 5.23 -7.07
C LYS A 564 -2.57 5.27 -6.41
N TYR A 565 -3.36 4.19 -6.52
CA TYR A 565 -4.70 4.11 -5.94
C TYR A 565 -4.76 3.27 -4.64
N ALA A 566 -3.75 2.46 -4.34
CA ALA A 566 -3.73 1.57 -3.18
C ALA A 566 -3.27 2.23 -1.86
N PHE A 567 -2.54 3.36 -1.92
CA PHE A 567 -2.09 4.13 -0.75
C PHE A 567 -2.41 5.61 -0.87
N MET A 568 -3.65 5.93 -1.22
CA MET A 568 -4.15 7.29 -1.02
C MET A 568 -4.67 7.39 0.42
N ALA A 569 -4.18 8.39 1.15
CA ALA A 569 -4.93 8.88 2.30
C ALA A 569 -6.37 9.15 1.84
N TYR A 570 -7.34 8.94 2.73
CA TYR A 570 -8.76 9.22 2.46
C TYR A 570 -8.95 10.61 1.83
N ILE A 571 -8.05 11.55 2.12
CA ILE A 571 -7.82 12.80 1.40
C ILE A 571 -6.31 13.06 1.21
N ASP A 572 -5.85 13.38 0.01
CA ASP A 572 -4.44 13.74 -0.24
C ASP A 572 -4.22 15.05 -1.02
N ASN A 573 -5.29 15.67 -1.52
CA ASN A 573 -5.25 16.77 -2.48
C ASN A 573 -5.75 18.12 -1.93
N GLN A 574 -6.24 18.18 -0.68
CA GLN A 574 -6.73 19.40 -0.05
C GLN A 574 -6.45 19.39 1.46
N THR A 575 -6.32 20.58 2.04
CA THR A 575 -6.12 20.75 3.49
C THR A 575 -7.50 20.72 4.13
N ILE A 576 -7.74 19.75 5.01
CA ILE A 576 -8.96 19.68 5.81
C ILE A 576 -8.65 19.70 7.29
N HIS A 577 -9.38 20.56 8.01
CA HIS A 577 -9.47 20.52 9.46
C HIS A 577 -10.82 19.94 9.85
N ASP A 578 -10.79 18.94 10.71
CA ASP A 578 -11.99 18.29 11.19
C ASP A 578 -12.41 18.90 12.52
N ALA A 579 -13.54 19.60 12.50
CA ALA A 579 -14.06 20.31 13.67
C ALA A 579 -14.70 19.41 14.72
N ASP A 580 -14.87 18.13 14.42
CA ASP A 580 -15.63 17.22 15.26
C ASP A 580 -15.12 15.78 15.15
N SER A 581 -14.53 15.30 16.23
CA SER A 581 -14.08 13.93 16.36
C SER A 581 -14.06 13.52 17.82
N HIS A 582 -14.11 12.22 18.07
CA HIS A 582 -14.28 11.66 19.40
C HIS A 582 -13.19 10.67 19.80
N VAL A 583 -12.88 10.69 21.10
CA VAL A 583 -12.34 9.53 21.80
C VAL A 583 -13.50 8.67 22.32
N MET A 584 -13.37 7.35 22.14
CA MET A 584 -14.32 6.33 22.63
C MET A 584 -13.80 5.78 23.95
N GLU A 585 -13.93 6.53 25.05
CA GLU A 585 -13.29 6.16 26.30
C GLU A 585 -13.83 4.83 26.85
N LEU A 586 -12.93 4.01 27.38
CA LEU A 586 -13.36 2.83 28.11
C LEU A 586 -14.10 3.28 29.39
N PRO A 587 -15.21 2.62 29.76
CA PRO A 587 -16.10 3.07 30.85
C PRO A 587 -15.40 3.51 32.14
N GLU A 588 -14.41 2.75 32.62
CA GLU A 588 -13.73 3.02 33.89
C GLU A 588 -12.55 4.01 33.76
N LYS A 589 -12.20 4.45 32.54
CA LYS A 589 -10.98 5.20 32.27
C LYS A 589 -10.89 6.51 33.06
N ILE A 590 -12.02 7.19 33.25
CA ILE A 590 -12.08 8.45 34.00
C ILE A 590 -11.62 8.30 35.47
N LEU A 591 -11.78 7.12 36.08
CA LEU A 591 -11.39 6.88 37.47
C LEU A 591 -9.88 7.02 37.68
N GLU A 592 -9.06 6.80 36.63
CA GLU A 592 -7.61 6.99 36.70
C GLU A 592 -7.22 8.46 36.86
N TYR A 593 -8.08 9.38 36.43
CA TYR A 593 -7.85 10.83 36.46
C TYR A 593 -8.66 11.54 37.54
N LEU A 594 -9.62 10.85 38.18
CA LEU A 594 -10.45 11.41 39.26
C LEU A 594 -9.74 11.31 40.60
N GLU A 595 -9.77 12.38 41.39
CA GLU A 595 -9.15 12.42 42.71
C GLU A 595 -9.77 11.38 43.66
N SER A 596 -8.94 10.75 44.49
CA SER A 596 -9.33 9.60 45.34
C SER A 596 -10.55 9.85 46.21
N ASP A 597 -10.72 11.09 46.67
CA ASP A 597 -11.79 11.47 47.59
C ASP A 597 -13.17 11.44 46.91
N TYR A 598 -13.23 11.54 45.58
CA TYR A 598 -14.48 11.56 44.81
C TYR A 598 -14.79 10.23 44.10
N GLN A 599 -13.82 9.30 44.00
CA GLN A 599 -13.98 8.05 43.24
C GLN A 599 -15.12 7.16 43.74
N ALA A 600 -15.30 7.04 45.05
CA ALA A 600 -16.35 6.19 45.63
C ALA A 600 -17.75 6.74 45.30
N GLU A 601 -17.97 8.05 45.52
CA GLU A 601 -19.24 8.71 45.22
C GLU A 601 -19.53 8.72 43.71
N PHE A 602 -18.52 8.99 42.88
CA PHE A 602 -18.66 8.94 41.42
C PHE A 602 -19.01 7.54 40.94
N SER A 603 -18.35 6.50 41.47
CA SER A 603 -18.61 5.11 41.08
C SER A 603 -20.02 4.66 41.45
N GLU A 604 -20.53 5.10 42.59
CA GLU A 604 -21.92 4.85 42.97
C GLU A 604 -22.91 5.57 42.04
N PHE A 605 -22.66 6.85 41.74
CA PHE A 605 -23.52 7.64 40.87
C PHE A 605 -23.54 7.14 39.43
N ALA A 606 -22.37 6.89 38.86
CA ALA A 606 -22.19 6.52 37.45
C ALA A 606 -22.15 4.99 37.23
N ALA A 607 -22.56 4.18 38.21
CA ALA A 607 -22.42 2.72 38.19
C ALA A 607 -22.90 2.04 36.90
N ALA A 608 -24.00 2.54 36.30
CA ALA A 608 -24.51 2.02 35.04
C ALA A 608 -23.60 2.38 33.84
N LYS A 609 -23.07 3.61 33.80
CA LYS A 609 -22.17 4.10 32.74
C LYS A 609 -20.75 3.53 32.85
N LEU A 610 -20.32 3.14 34.05
CA LEU A 610 -19.01 2.52 34.30
C LEU A 610 -18.97 1.03 33.96
N ARG A 611 -20.11 0.37 33.76
CA ARG A 611 -20.15 -1.05 33.42
C ARG A 611 -19.58 -1.26 32.02
N MET A 612 -18.60 -2.15 31.89
CA MET A 612 -18.08 -2.62 30.59
C MET A 612 -19.12 -3.46 29.82
N PRO A 613 -19.67 -2.95 28.71
CA PRO A 613 -20.56 -3.71 27.84
C PRO A 613 -19.81 -4.81 27.06
N GLU A 614 -20.52 -5.86 26.66
CA GLU A 614 -19.91 -7.03 26.00
C GLU A 614 -19.36 -6.70 24.61
N ASP A 615 -20.01 -5.80 23.88
CA ASP A 615 -19.58 -5.30 22.58
C ASP A 615 -18.28 -4.49 22.66
N ILE A 616 -18.13 -3.62 23.68
CA ILE A 616 -16.87 -2.91 23.94
C ILE A 616 -15.77 -3.92 24.30
N SER A 617 -16.05 -4.88 25.19
CA SER A 617 -15.09 -5.93 25.55
C SER A 617 -14.60 -6.73 24.33
N ARG A 618 -15.51 -7.06 23.40
CA ARG A 618 -15.18 -7.74 22.15
C ARG A 618 -14.34 -6.86 21.23
N ALA A 619 -14.68 -5.57 21.10
CA ALA A 619 -13.91 -4.63 20.29
C ALA A 619 -12.48 -4.48 20.80
N VAL A 620 -12.29 -4.40 22.12
CA VAL A 620 -10.95 -4.35 22.74
C VAL A 620 -10.13 -5.58 22.37
N LYS A 621 -10.70 -6.78 22.48
CA LYS A 621 -10.03 -8.03 22.09
C LYS A 621 -9.69 -8.10 20.60
N GLN A 622 -10.54 -7.54 19.72
CA GLN A 622 -10.26 -7.50 18.29
C GLN A 622 -9.07 -6.58 17.96
N GLN A 623 -8.93 -5.47 18.67
CA GLN A 623 -7.79 -4.56 18.49
C GLN A 623 -6.43 -5.17 18.90
N ASP A 624 -6.43 -6.27 19.65
CA ASP A 624 -5.22 -7.04 19.97
C ASP A 624 -4.86 -8.10 18.90
N ASN A 625 -5.72 -8.30 17.90
CA ASN A 625 -5.52 -9.30 16.86
C ASN A 625 -4.77 -8.72 15.65
N ALA A 626 -3.56 -9.22 15.38
CA ALA A 626 -2.72 -8.76 14.26
C ALA A 626 -3.38 -8.87 12.89
N VAL A 627 -4.23 -9.88 12.65
CA VAL A 627 -4.98 -10.03 11.39
C VAL A 627 -6.04 -8.93 11.27
N PHE A 628 -6.79 -8.66 12.34
CA PHE A 628 -7.77 -7.56 12.34
C PHE A 628 -7.10 -6.20 12.09
N ARG A 629 -5.88 -6.01 12.60
CA ARG A 629 -5.08 -4.81 12.40
C ARG A 629 -4.47 -4.69 11.00
N ALA A 630 -4.32 -5.77 10.24
CA ALA A 630 -3.74 -5.72 8.90
C ALA A 630 -4.60 -4.89 7.92
N ASP A 631 -5.93 -4.96 8.05
CA ASP A 631 -6.88 -4.31 7.13
C ASP A 631 -7.28 -2.87 7.54
N GLU A 632 -6.61 -2.30 8.54
CA GLU A 632 -7.03 -1.04 9.17
C GLU A 632 -7.06 0.17 8.23
N ALA A 633 -6.26 0.16 7.18
CA ALA A 633 -6.27 1.20 6.15
C ALA A 633 -7.52 1.10 5.26
N GLN A 634 -7.91 -0.11 4.86
CA GLN A 634 -9.11 -0.34 4.04
C GLN A 634 -10.39 -0.09 4.84
N GLU A 635 -10.35 -0.35 6.15
CA GLU A 635 -11.49 -0.29 7.04
C GLU A 635 -11.63 1.03 7.81
N LEU A 636 -10.78 2.03 7.50
CA LEU A 636 -10.62 3.28 8.26
C LEU A 636 -11.95 3.98 8.56
N MET A 637 -12.79 4.20 7.54
CA MET A 637 -14.10 4.84 7.69
C MET A 637 -15.28 3.85 7.81
N LEU A 638 -15.00 2.54 7.73
CA LEU A 638 -15.99 1.47 7.80
C LEU A 638 -16.21 0.97 9.23
N ARG A 639 -15.10 0.79 9.97
CA ARG A 639 -15.14 0.45 11.40
C ARG A 639 -15.49 1.70 12.20
N LYS A 640 -16.46 1.54 13.10
CA LYS A 640 -17.01 2.64 13.92
C LYS A 640 -16.88 2.34 15.40
N ASN A 641 -17.06 3.36 16.23
CA ASN A 641 -16.97 3.28 17.68
C ASN A 641 -15.62 2.65 18.10
N HIS A 642 -15.62 1.78 19.11
CA HIS A 642 -14.43 1.13 19.65
C HIS A 642 -13.69 0.20 18.65
N LEU A 643 -14.29 -0.12 17.50
CA LEU A 643 -13.63 -0.90 16.44
C LEU A 643 -12.75 -0.05 15.53
N ALA A 644 -12.94 1.27 15.51
CA ALA A 644 -12.18 2.15 14.65
C ALA A 644 -10.71 2.27 15.11
N LEU A 645 -9.82 2.45 14.14
CA LEU A 645 -8.40 2.72 14.39
C LEU A 645 -8.26 4.02 15.18
N GLY A 646 -7.52 3.99 16.29
CA GLY A 646 -7.33 5.20 17.12
C GLY A 646 -8.59 5.65 17.86
N ALA A 647 -9.63 4.82 18.00
CA ALA A 647 -10.84 5.19 18.74
C ALA A 647 -10.57 5.48 20.23
N TYR A 648 -9.74 4.66 20.88
CA TYR A 648 -9.48 4.74 22.32
C TYR A 648 -8.01 4.49 22.71
N ARG A 649 -7.18 4.00 21.77
CA ARG A 649 -5.73 3.87 21.93
C ARG A 649 -5.07 5.10 21.33
N ASN A 650 -4.51 5.97 22.17
CA ASN A 650 -3.88 7.20 21.70
C ASN A 650 -2.71 6.94 20.74
N SER A 651 -1.89 5.91 21.01
CA SER A 651 -0.77 5.50 20.15
C SER A 651 -1.15 5.24 18.68
N ASP A 652 -2.40 4.87 18.43
CA ASP A 652 -2.90 4.53 17.10
C ASP A 652 -3.45 5.76 16.35
N ARG A 653 -3.80 6.83 17.08
CA ARG A 653 -4.45 8.01 16.50
C ARG A 653 -3.58 8.79 15.50
N PRO A 654 -2.25 8.94 15.67
CA PRO A 654 -1.40 9.58 14.66
C PRO A 654 -1.47 8.85 13.31
N LYS A 655 -1.42 7.51 13.33
CA LYS A 655 -1.58 6.69 12.13
C LYS A 655 -2.98 6.85 11.51
N CYS A 656 -4.02 6.90 12.35
CA CYS A 656 -5.38 7.19 11.89
C CYS A 656 -5.45 8.54 11.15
N LEU A 657 -4.87 9.60 11.71
CA LEU A 657 -4.81 10.92 11.06
C LEU A 657 -4.05 10.90 9.74
N ASP A 658 -2.93 10.18 9.67
CA ASP A 658 -2.17 10.01 8.42
C ASP A 658 -3.01 9.34 7.33
N LEU A 659 -3.79 8.33 7.70
CA LEU A 659 -4.69 7.63 6.79
C LEU A 659 -5.92 8.46 6.42
N LEU A 660 -6.44 9.29 7.33
CA LEU A 660 -7.56 10.20 7.06
C LEU A 660 -7.14 11.37 6.16
N GLY A 661 -5.88 11.83 6.27
CA GLY A 661 -5.38 12.99 5.56
C GLY A 661 -5.80 14.34 6.17
N PHE A 662 -6.35 14.35 7.39
CA PHE A 662 -6.73 15.59 8.07
C PHE A 662 -5.51 16.30 8.66
N SER A 663 -5.49 17.62 8.53
CA SER A 663 -4.41 18.49 9.05
C SER A 663 -4.49 18.63 10.57
N SER A 664 -5.70 18.65 11.13
CA SER A 664 -5.94 18.52 12.56
C SER A 664 -7.35 18.03 12.84
N GLN A 665 -7.56 17.56 14.06
CA GLN A 665 -8.86 17.18 14.61
C GLN A 665 -9.11 17.91 15.93
N LEU A 666 -10.28 18.54 16.06
CA LEU A 666 -10.80 18.92 17.37
C LEU A 666 -11.39 17.66 18.03
N VAL A 667 -10.94 17.33 19.25
CA VAL A 667 -11.22 16.04 19.90
C VAL A 667 -12.09 16.23 21.13
N PHE A 668 -13.26 15.62 21.10
CA PHE A 668 -14.25 15.55 22.17
C PHE A 668 -14.24 14.17 22.82
N THR A 669 -14.70 14.09 24.06
CA THR A 669 -15.03 12.83 24.71
C THR A 669 -16.38 12.28 24.26
N THR A 670 -16.63 10.99 24.46
CA THR A 670 -17.95 10.40 24.23
C THR A 670 -18.66 10.15 25.57
N ALA A 671 -18.03 9.41 26.48
CA ALA A 671 -18.67 9.03 27.75
C ALA A 671 -18.79 10.23 28.72
N ALA A 672 -17.80 11.12 28.71
CA ALA A 672 -17.72 12.29 29.58
C ALA A 672 -18.35 13.57 29.00
N LEU A 673 -18.90 13.52 27.78
CA LEU A 673 -19.36 14.69 27.01
C LEU A 673 -20.35 15.60 27.78
N GLY A 674 -21.36 15.00 28.41
CA GLY A 674 -22.34 15.69 29.26
C GLY A 674 -22.01 15.69 30.76
N ASN A 675 -20.72 15.55 31.12
CA ASN A 675 -20.23 15.45 32.50
C ASN A 675 -21.04 14.45 33.35
N TYR A 676 -21.41 13.32 32.75
CA TYR A 676 -22.20 12.24 33.32
C TYR A 676 -23.62 12.61 33.80
N GLY A 677 -24.09 13.85 33.62
CA GLY A 677 -25.36 14.36 34.16
C GLY A 677 -25.27 14.84 35.61
N LEU A 678 -24.06 15.05 36.13
CA LEU A 678 -23.83 15.44 37.53
C LEU A 678 -24.43 16.82 37.88
N GLU A 679 -24.42 17.74 36.92
CA GLU A 679 -24.95 19.10 37.10
C GLU A 679 -26.46 19.07 37.32
N GLU A 680 -27.16 18.25 36.54
CA GLU A 680 -28.61 18.08 36.58
C GLU A 680 -29.07 17.31 37.81
N ALA A 681 -28.23 16.40 38.29
CA ALA A 681 -28.43 15.68 39.54
C ALA A 681 -28.18 16.54 40.79
N GLY A 682 -27.76 17.79 40.65
CA GLY A 682 -27.48 18.70 41.77
C GLY A 682 -26.26 18.28 42.59
N LYS A 683 -25.20 17.80 41.93
CA LYS A 683 -23.95 17.33 42.53
C LYS A 683 -22.77 18.27 42.19
N PRO A 684 -22.76 19.53 42.64
CA PRO A 684 -21.84 20.57 42.16
C PRO A 684 -20.36 20.22 42.39
N GLU A 685 -19.98 19.81 43.61
CA GLU A 685 -18.58 19.46 43.92
C GLU A 685 -18.08 18.27 43.08
N LEU A 686 -18.91 17.25 42.91
CA LEU A 686 -18.58 16.08 42.11
C LEU A 686 -18.51 16.42 40.62
N ALA A 687 -19.37 17.31 40.12
CA ALA A 687 -19.35 17.82 38.75
C ALA A 687 -18.06 18.59 38.44
N LEU A 688 -17.59 19.42 39.38
CA LEU A 688 -16.32 20.15 39.23
C LEU A 688 -15.11 19.21 39.26
N ALA A 689 -15.12 18.18 40.12
CA ALA A 689 -14.06 17.16 40.15
C ALA A 689 -14.03 16.31 38.86
N ALA A 690 -15.20 15.85 38.41
CA ALA A 690 -15.33 15.09 37.17
C ALA A 690 -14.89 15.90 35.94
N ALA A 691 -15.20 17.21 35.87
CA ALA A 691 -14.74 18.08 34.80
C ALA A 691 -13.20 18.18 34.74
N ARG A 692 -12.52 18.32 35.88
CA ARG A 692 -11.05 18.32 35.93
C ARG A 692 -10.45 16.98 35.49
N ALA A 693 -11.05 15.87 35.94
CA ALA A 693 -10.63 14.53 35.54
C ALA A 693 -10.80 14.31 34.03
N HIS A 694 -11.94 14.73 33.49
CA HIS A 694 -12.22 14.74 32.06
C HIS A 694 -11.15 15.53 31.29
N ASN A 695 -10.83 16.77 31.70
CA ASN A 695 -9.84 17.59 31.01
C ASN A 695 -8.46 16.95 30.98
N ARG A 696 -8.02 16.36 32.09
CA ARG A 696 -6.76 15.60 32.15
C ARG A 696 -6.77 14.40 31.21
N MET A 697 -7.86 13.64 31.20
CA MET A 697 -8.01 12.46 30.35
C MET A 697 -7.95 12.80 28.86
N ASN A 698 -8.70 13.82 28.42
CA ASN A 698 -8.73 14.19 27.00
C ASN A 698 -7.40 14.82 26.54
N ALA A 699 -6.79 15.66 27.39
CA ALA A 699 -5.46 16.21 27.12
C ALA A 699 -4.38 15.12 27.01
N ASP A 700 -4.40 14.11 27.89
CA ASP A 700 -3.48 12.98 27.86
C ASP A 700 -3.64 12.13 26.57
N PHE A 701 -4.89 11.87 26.15
CA PHE A 701 -5.17 11.18 24.89
C PHE A 701 -4.58 11.94 23.68
N CYS A 702 -4.75 13.26 23.64
CA CYS A 702 -4.27 14.08 22.51
C CYS A 702 -2.76 14.38 22.55
N SER A 703 -2.10 14.18 23.69
CA SER A 703 -0.69 14.55 23.89
C SER A 703 0.31 13.87 22.94
N VAL A 704 -0.11 12.77 22.31
CA VAL A 704 0.71 11.95 21.40
C VAL A 704 1.00 12.61 20.06
N ASP A 705 0.19 13.58 19.62
CA ASP A 705 0.36 14.26 18.33
C ASP A 705 -0.26 15.66 18.38
N LYS A 706 0.51 16.68 17.98
CA LYS A 706 0.07 18.08 17.96
C LYS A 706 -1.15 18.36 17.07
N ARG A 707 -1.47 17.47 16.13
CA ARG A 707 -2.64 17.55 15.25
C ARG A 707 -3.95 17.23 16.00
N LEU A 708 -3.86 16.64 17.19
CA LEU A 708 -5.00 16.35 18.05
C LEU A 708 -5.22 17.51 19.01
N LEU A 709 -6.35 18.18 18.87
CA LEU A 709 -6.68 19.42 19.58
C LEU A 709 -7.70 19.08 20.67
N ALA A 710 -7.22 18.81 21.89
CA ALA A 710 -8.09 18.45 23.01
C ALA A 710 -9.06 19.57 23.38
N THR A 711 -10.31 19.22 23.63
CA THR A 711 -11.31 20.11 24.25
C THR A 711 -11.28 19.96 25.77
N GLY A 712 -11.47 21.06 26.50
CA GLY A 712 -11.56 21.07 27.96
C GLY A 712 -12.95 21.50 28.41
N TYR A 713 -13.66 20.66 29.16
CA TYR A 713 -14.97 20.95 29.71
C TYR A 713 -14.89 21.94 30.89
N VAL A 714 -15.75 22.96 30.84
CA VAL A 714 -15.88 24.01 31.85
C VAL A 714 -17.33 24.09 32.29
N PRO A 715 -17.67 23.53 33.47
CA PRO A 715 -19.01 23.64 34.03
C PRO A 715 -19.37 25.09 34.33
N LEU A 716 -20.59 25.51 33.98
CA LEU A 716 -21.10 26.85 34.31
C LEU A 716 -21.90 26.89 35.62
N LEU A 717 -21.92 25.82 36.40
CA LEU A 717 -22.68 25.74 37.65
C LEU A 717 -22.17 26.68 38.77
N ASP A 718 -20.89 27.04 38.75
CA ASP A 718 -20.25 27.92 39.73
C ASP A 718 -19.45 29.01 39.03
N ILE A 719 -19.85 30.27 39.25
CA ILE A 719 -19.29 31.46 38.62
C ILE A 719 -17.80 31.66 38.97
N GLU A 720 -17.40 31.35 40.20
CA GLU A 720 -16.04 31.56 40.69
C GLU A 720 -15.10 30.39 40.34
N ALA A 721 -15.66 29.18 40.15
CA ALA A 721 -14.88 28.00 39.79
C ALA A 721 -14.64 27.89 38.27
N ALA A 722 -15.61 28.28 37.44
CA ALA A 722 -15.51 28.17 35.97
C ALA A 722 -14.22 28.76 35.37
N PRO A 723 -13.81 30.01 35.64
CA PRO A 723 -12.57 30.56 35.07
C PRO A 723 -11.31 29.82 35.56
N LYS A 724 -11.32 29.25 36.77
CA LYS A 724 -10.17 28.48 37.29
C LYS A 724 -10.03 27.14 36.58
N ILE A 725 -11.15 26.45 36.36
CA ILE A 725 -11.14 25.18 35.60
C ILE A 725 -10.73 25.42 34.14
N ALA A 726 -11.15 26.53 33.55
CA ALA A 726 -10.70 26.94 32.22
C ALA A 726 -9.18 27.19 32.18
N GLU A 727 -8.63 27.89 33.18
CA GLU A 727 -7.19 28.11 33.30
C GLU A 727 -6.42 26.79 33.45
N GLU A 728 -6.91 25.87 34.28
CA GLU A 728 -6.34 24.52 34.42
C GLU A 728 -6.37 23.75 33.10
N ALA A 729 -7.48 23.80 32.35
CA ALA A 729 -7.60 23.16 31.03
C ALA A 729 -6.60 23.75 30.01
N LEU A 730 -6.43 25.07 30.00
CA LEU A 730 -5.44 25.74 29.17
C LEU A 730 -4.00 25.32 29.51
N GLN A 731 -3.69 25.18 30.81
CA GLN A 731 -2.38 24.70 31.27
C GLN A 731 -2.10 23.25 30.84
N LEU A 732 -3.13 22.41 30.72
CA LEU A 732 -3.02 21.05 30.17
C LEU A 732 -2.81 21.04 28.65
N GLY A 733 -3.00 22.18 27.98
CA GLY A 733 -2.83 22.31 26.53
C GLY A 733 -4.11 22.15 25.72
N CYS A 734 -5.30 22.17 26.36
CA CYS A 734 -6.57 22.19 25.64
C CYS A 734 -6.66 23.37 24.66
N LYS A 735 -7.25 23.11 23.50
CA LYS A 735 -7.29 24.03 22.36
C LYS A 735 -8.66 24.65 22.11
N ALA A 736 -9.67 24.19 22.84
CA ALA A 736 -10.99 24.81 22.93
C ALA A 736 -11.58 24.55 24.32
N LEU A 737 -12.44 25.44 24.80
CA LEU A 737 -13.18 25.24 26.05
C LEU A 737 -14.62 24.86 25.72
N MET A 738 -15.04 23.67 26.14
CA MET A 738 -16.40 23.20 25.98
C MET A 738 -17.25 23.61 27.18
N ILE A 739 -18.36 24.32 26.94
CA ILE A 739 -19.35 24.67 27.97
C ILE A 739 -20.68 23.96 27.68
N PRO A 740 -21.52 23.69 28.68
CA PRO A 740 -22.85 23.11 28.46
C PRO A 740 -23.73 24.03 27.60
N SER A 741 -24.46 23.42 26.65
CA SER A 741 -25.44 24.12 25.80
C SER A 741 -26.64 24.65 26.59
N LYS A 742 -27.06 23.91 27.61
CA LYS A 742 -28.17 24.26 28.51
C LYS A 742 -27.75 25.32 29.52
N CYS A 743 -28.68 26.26 29.76
CA CYS A 743 -28.53 27.29 30.78
C CYS A 743 -28.38 26.64 32.18
N PRO A 744 -27.36 27.01 32.97
CA PRO A 744 -27.18 26.49 34.32
C PRO A 744 -28.32 26.96 35.25
N ALA A 745 -28.60 26.18 36.29
CA ALA A 745 -29.61 26.55 37.27
C ALA A 745 -29.13 27.73 38.12
N GLY A 746 -29.91 28.82 38.16
CA GLY A 746 -29.70 29.97 39.06
C GLY A 746 -29.12 31.22 38.43
N HIS A 747 -28.46 31.12 37.26
CA HIS A 747 -27.90 32.27 36.55
C HIS A 747 -27.82 32.05 35.03
N SER A 748 -27.74 33.14 34.28
CA SER A 748 -27.60 33.10 32.81
C SER A 748 -26.19 32.64 32.40
N PRO A 749 -25.99 31.95 31.26
CA PRO A 749 -24.66 31.78 30.67
C PRO A 749 -24.01 33.12 30.34
N SER A 750 -24.77 34.20 30.13
CA SER A 750 -24.26 35.56 29.92
C SER A 750 -23.96 36.34 31.21
N HIS A 751 -24.05 35.71 32.39
CA HIS A 751 -23.87 36.39 33.66
C HIS A 751 -22.51 37.12 33.72
N ILE A 752 -22.51 38.38 34.16
CA ILE A 752 -21.30 39.25 34.13
C ILE A 752 -20.13 38.69 34.96
N GLY A 753 -20.42 37.83 35.94
CA GLY A 753 -19.40 37.11 36.70
C GLY A 753 -18.53 36.16 35.86
N PHE A 754 -18.96 35.77 34.66
CA PHE A 754 -18.16 34.98 33.71
C PHE A 754 -17.22 35.82 32.83
N GLU A 755 -17.17 37.14 32.98
CA GLU A 755 -16.22 37.97 32.22
C GLU A 755 -14.76 37.50 32.34
N PRO A 756 -14.26 37.02 33.51
CA PRO A 756 -12.94 36.42 33.60
C PRO A 756 -12.75 35.17 32.72
N LEU A 757 -13.79 34.34 32.56
CA LEU A 757 -13.74 33.16 31.69
C LEU A 757 -13.62 33.59 30.21
N TRP A 758 -14.42 34.56 29.78
CA TRP A 758 -14.40 35.08 28.42
C TRP A 758 -13.08 35.78 28.08
N SER A 759 -12.57 36.61 29.00
CA SER A 759 -11.28 37.28 28.87
C SER A 759 -10.14 36.27 28.74
N LEU A 760 -10.15 35.23 29.57
CA LEU A 760 -9.14 34.17 29.54
C LEU A 760 -9.11 33.44 28.20
N ALA A 761 -10.27 33.06 27.66
CA ALA A 761 -10.37 32.40 26.37
C ALA A 761 -9.92 33.31 25.21
N GLU A 762 -10.32 34.58 25.24
CA GLU A 762 -9.93 35.58 24.24
C GLU A 762 -8.42 35.85 24.25
N GLU A 763 -7.83 36.03 25.44
CA GLU A 763 -6.38 36.25 25.62
C GLU A 763 -5.56 35.04 25.20
N ALA A 764 -6.04 33.82 25.48
CA ALA A 764 -5.44 32.58 25.02
C ALA A 764 -5.60 32.37 23.50
N GLY A 765 -6.51 33.13 22.87
CA GLY A 765 -6.80 33.03 21.44
C GLY A 765 -7.42 31.69 21.06
N ILE A 766 -8.25 31.11 21.93
CA ILE A 766 -8.94 29.83 21.69
C ILE A 766 -10.47 30.00 21.72
N PRO A 767 -11.23 29.14 21.02
CA PRO A 767 -12.68 29.23 20.98
C PRO A 767 -13.36 28.62 22.21
N ILE A 768 -14.60 29.04 22.40
CA ILE A 768 -15.57 28.37 23.28
C ILE A 768 -16.54 27.58 22.43
N VAL A 769 -16.73 26.31 22.74
CA VAL A 769 -17.53 25.40 21.93
C VAL A 769 -18.67 24.79 22.73
N PHE A 770 -19.75 24.51 22.01
CA PHE A 770 -20.89 23.72 22.47
C PHE A 770 -20.90 22.43 21.68
N HIS A 771 -21.38 21.37 22.32
CA HIS A 771 -21.50 20.05 21.73
C HIS A 771 -22.84 19.41 22.11
N VAL A 772 -23.25 18.37 21.38
CA VAL A 772 -24.35 17.49 21.82
C VAL A 772 -24.00 16.82 23.16
N GLY A 773 -24.99 16.39 23.94
CA GLY A 773 -24.83 15.84 25.29
C GLY A 773 -25.06 16.85 26.41
N GLY A 774 -25.38 18.10 26.09
CA GLY A 774 -25.66 19.19 27.04
C GLY A 774 -26.94 19.97 26.74
N GLU A 775 -27.82 19.44 25.89
CA GLU A 775 -29.06 20.04 25.42
C GLU A 775 -30.29 19.73 26.32
N GLU A 776 -31.37 20.46 26.07
CA GLU A 776 -32.68 20.12 26.64
C GLU A 776 -33.29 18.96 25.84
N LYS A 777 -33.47 17.81 26.50
CA LYS A 777 -34.15 16.66 25.89
C LYS A 777 -35.64 16.94 25.69
N MET A 778 -36.21 16.32 24.66
CA MET A 778 -37.66 16.31 24.44
C MET A 778 -38.37 15.81 25.70
N ALA A 779 -39.36 16.57 26.18
CA ALA A 779 -40.07 16.20 27.40
C ALA A 779 -40.78 14.84 27.26
N ASP A 780 -40.68 13.99 28.27
CA ASP A 780 -41.20 12.61 28.26
C ASP A 780 -42.67 12.52 27.85
N SER A 781 -43.47 13.52 28.22
CA SER A 781 -44.89 13.60 27.87
C SER A 781 -45.17 13.55 26.36
N TYR A 782 -44.23 13.96 25.51
CA TYR A 782 -44.38 13.87 24.05
C TYR A 782 -44.30 12.44 23.51
N PHE A 783 -43.67 11.53 24.26
CA PHE A 783 -43.57 10.12 23.89
C PHE A 783 -44.75 9.29 24.40
N GLU A 784 -45.56 9.83 25.31
CA GLU A 784 -46.76 9.19 25.87
C GLU A 784 -47.97 9.27 24.92
N ASN A 785 -47.80 8.75 23.70
CA ASN A 785 -48.80 8.77 22.62
C ASN A 785 -49.58 7.45 22.46
N GLY A 786 -49.33 6.46 23.33
CA GLY A 786 -49.98 5.15 23.32
C GLY A 786 -49.38 4.13 22.33
N LEU A 787 -48.29 4.47 21.65
CA LEU A 787 -47.50 3.55 20.80
C LEU A 787 -46.29 2.98 21.57
N PRO A 788 -45.68 1.87 21.10
CA PRO A 788 -44.42 1.38 21.66
C PRO A 788 -43.30 2.42 21.55
N ARG A 789 -42.41 2.48 22.55
CA ARG A 789 -41.21 3.33 22.51
C ARG A 789 -40.31 2.91 21.35
N VAL A 790 -39.81 3.91 20.63
CA VAL A 790 -38.86 3.73 19.53
C VAL A 790 -37.46 3.63 20.12
N LYS A 791 -36.73 2.59 19.72
CA LYS A 791 -35.31 2.44 20.08
C LYS A 791 -34.43 3.32 19.20
N ASP A 792 -33.39 3.89 19.79
CA ASP A 792 -32.31 4.53 19.04
C ASP A 792 -31.46 3.47 18.30
N PHE A 793 -30.52 3.94 17.47
CA PHE A 793 -29.62 3.08 16.70
C PHE A 793 -28.61 2.30 17.57
N HIS A 794 -28.45 2.66 18.85
CA HIS A 794 -27.69 1.90 19.85
C HIS A 794 -28.55 0.84 20.57
N GLY A 795 -29.84 0.74 20.23
CA GLY A 795 -30.78 -0.20 20.83
C GLY A 795 -31.31 0.25 22.20
N GLY A 796 -30.93 1.45 22.65
CA GLY A 796 -31.47 2.11 23.83
C GLY A 796 -32.83 2.72 23.54
N GLU A 797 -33.65 2.90 24.58
CA GLU A 797 -34.84 3.74 24.46
C GLU A 797 -34.39 5.17 24.83
N GLU A 798 -34.59 6.14 23.92
CA GLU A 798 -34.56 7.61 24.17
C GLU A 798 -33.37 8.49 23.68
N ASN A 799 -32.22 8.00 23.19
CA ASN A 799 -31.11 8.96 22.97
C ASN A 799 -31.17 9.71 21.62
N PHE A 800 -31.54 9.08 20.52
CA PHE A 800 -31.55 9.77 19.22
C PHE A 800 -32.64 9.21 18.29
N THR A 801 -33.77 9.90 18.23
CA THR A 801 -34.95 9.58 17.42
C THR A 801 -35.37 10.79 16.61
N GLY A 802 -36.23 10.63 15.60
CA GLY A 802 -36.73 11.78 14.83
C GLY A 802 -37.42 12.86 15.68
N LEU A 803 -37.99 12.50 16.84
CA LEU A 803 -38.57 13.48 17.77
C LEU A 803 -37.49 14.17 18.61
N SER A 804 -36.57 13.43 19.22
CA SER A 804 -35.51 14.04 20.04
C SER A 804 -34.54 14.88 19.21
N PHE A 805 -34.35 14.55 17.93
CA PHE A 805 -33.60 15.35 16.97
C PHE A 805 -34.10 16.81 16.89
N MET A 806 -35.41 17.03 17.04
CA MET A 806 -36.02 18.37 16.95
C MET A 806 -35.67 19.29 18.12
N SER A 807 -35.31 18.74 19.29
CA SER A 807 -34.99 19.54 20.48
C SER A 807 -33.50 19.90 20.61
N ILE A 808 -32.62 19.20 19.89
CA ILE A 808 -31.15 19.36 19.96
C ILE A 808 -30.72 20.85 19.89
N PRO A 809 -31.14 21.65 18.90
CA PRO A 809 -30.61 23.01 18.77
C PRO A 809 -31.28 24.05 19.71
N ILE A 810 -32.32 23.67 20.47
CA ILE A 810 -33.12 24.66 21.22
C ILE A 810 -32.32 25.31 22.36
N ALA A 811 -31.53 24.52 23.08
CA ALA A 811 -30.70 25.04 24.17
C ALA A 811 -29.67 26.05 23.65
N ILE A 812 -29.02 25.74 22.51
CA ILE A 812 -28.02 26.63 21.92
C ILE A 812 -28.65 27.94 21.40
N TRP A 813 -29.86 27.90 20.84
CA TRP A 813 -30.57 29.11 20.41
C TRP A 813 -30.77 30.09 21.57
N GLN A 814 -31.14 29.58 22.75
CA GLN A 814 -31.38 30.39 23.94
C GLN A 814 -30.07 30.92 24.54
N SER A 815 -29.10 30.05 24.75
CA SER A 815 -27.82 30.40 25.37
C SER A 815 -27.04 31.40 24.53
N MET A 816 -26.92 31.19 23.21
CA MET A 816 -26.22 32.14 22.34
C MET A 816 -26.99 33.45 22.14
N ALA A 817 -28.33 33.44 22.11
CA ALA A 817 -29.09 34.69 22.09
C ALA A 817 -28.86 35.52 23.36
N ALA A 818 -28.77 34.90 24.53
CA ALA A 818 -28.44 35.59 25.78
C ALA A 818 -27.02 36.19 25.75
N ILE A 819 -26.02 35.40 25.33
CA ILE A 819 -24.62 35.84 25.19
C ILE A 819 -24.52 37.05 24.24
N ILE A 820 -25.22 37.02 23.10
CA ILE A 820 -25.23 38.12 22.13
C ILE A 820 -25.99 39.33 22.68
N PHE A 821 -27.23 39.17 23.14
CA PHE A 821 -28.08 40.28 23.56
C PHE A 821 -27.58 41.02 24.80
N ASP A 822 -26.87 40.31 25.69
CA ASP A 822 -26.24 40.90 26.86
C ASP A 822 -24.82 41.43 26.57
N GLY A 823 -24.42 41.44 25.30
CA GLY A 823 -23.22 42.13 24.80
C GLY A 823 -21.90 41.46 25.14
N VAL A 824 -21.88 40.16 25.45
CA VAL A 824 -20.64 39.42 25.75
C VAL A 824 -19.71 39.47 24.55
N LEU A 825 -20.22 39.17 23.35
CA LEU A 825 -19.43 39.17 22.11
C LEU A 825 -18.92 40.57 21.71
N ASP A 826 -19.61 41.64 22.12
CA ASP A 826 -19.13 43.01 21.89
C ASP A 826 -18.03 43.43 22.86
N ARG A 827 -18.04 42.90 24.08
CA ARG A 827 -16.94 43.11 25.05
C ARG A 827 -15.71 42.29 24.71
N HIS A 828 -15.89 41.13 24.07
CA HIS A 828 -14.83 40.22 23.63
C HIS A 828 -14.85 40.02 22.11
N PRO A 829 -14.51 41.06 21.31
CA PRO A 829 -14.70 41.04 19.86
C PRO A 829 -13.85 40.01 19.10
N ASN A 830 -12.78 39.49 19.72
CA ASN A 830 -11.92 38.47 19.11
C ASN A 830 -12.29 37.05 19.58
N LEU A 831 -13.12 36.91 20.60
CA LEU A 831 -13.56 35.61 21.10
C LEU A 831 -14.52 34.95 20.10
N LYS A 832 -14.25 33.68 19.78
CA LYS A 832 -15.05 32.86 18.88
C LYS A 832 -15.84 31.83 19.64
N PHE A 833 -17.04 31.54 19.13
CA PHE A 833 -17.92 30.48 19.60
C PHE A 833 -18.19 29.46 18.50
N GLY A 834 -18.30 28.18 18.86
CA GLY A 834 -18.64 27.08 17.95
C GLY A 834 -19.83 26.27 18.44
N ALA A 835 -20.78 25.94 17.57
CA ALA A 835 -21.78 24.89 17.80
C ALA A 835 -21.39 23.66 16.97
N ILE A 836 -20.84 22.66 17.66
CA ILE A 836 -20.27 21.45 17.07
C ILE A 836 -21.26 20.30 17.30
N GLU A 837 -21.50 19.49 16.26
CA GLU A 837 -22.48 18.39 16.25
C GLU A 837 -23.94 18.77 16.59
N LEU A 838 -24.35 20.02 16.31
CA LEU A 838 -25.72 20.51 16.62
C LEU A 838 -26.58 20.79 15.37
N GLY A 839 -26.10 20.37 14.19
CA GLY A 839 -26.66 20.69 12.88
C GLY A 839 -26.63 22.19 12.58
N ALA A 840 -27.01 22.57 11.35
CA ALA A 840 -26.98 23.96 10.89
C ALA A 840 -28.22 24.41 10.11
N ALA A 841 -29.19 23.53 9.80
CA ALA A 841 -30.37 23.92 9.03
C ALA A 841 -31.22 25.00 9.72
N TRP A 842 -31.09 25.13 11.04
CA TRP A 842 -31.74 26.16 11.84
C TRP A 842 -31.10 27.56 11.73
N LEU A 843 -29.82 27.63 11.36
CA LEU A 843 -29.00 28.83 11.46
C LEU A 843 -29.58 30.03 10.71
N PRO A 844 -30.01 29.92 9.43
CA PRO A 844 -30.58 31.05 8.69
C PRO A 844 -31.80 31.67 9.38
N SER A 845 -32.70 30.83 9.87
CA SER A 845 -33.92 31.27 10.55
C SER A 845 -33.62 31.89 11.90
N TRP A 846 -32.68 31.33 12.66
CA TRP A 846 -32.29 31.86 13.95
C TRP A 846 -31.67 33.27 13.84
N LEU A 847 -30.81 33.51 12.84
CA LEU A 847 -30.25 34.84 12.57
C LEU A 847 -31.35 35.88 12.29
N GLN A 848 -32.31 35.54 11.43
CA GLN A 848 -33.45 36.43 11.14
C GLN A 848 -34.34 36.64 12.36
N PHE A 849 -34.54 35.60 13.16
CA PHE A 849 -35.37 35.67 14.36
C PHE A 849 -34.76 36.58 15.43
N MET A 850 -33.44 36.52 15.64
CA MET A 850 -32.74 37.45 16.53
C MET A 850 -32.83 38.91 16.06
N ASP A 851 -32.65 39.17 14.77
CA ASP A 851 -32.77 40.52 14.22
C ASP A 851 -34.20 41.08 14.33
N SER A 852 -35.20 40.22 14.16
CA SER A 852 -36.61 40.55 14.39
C SER A 852 -36.86 40.94 15.86
N ALA A 853 -36.37 40.14 16.81
CA ALA A 853 -36.45 40.46 18.23
C ALA A 853 -35.73 41.78 18.56
N TRP A 854 -34.53 41.98 18.03
CA TRP A 854 -33.81 43.23 18.20
C TRP A 854 -34.57 44.43 17.62
N GLY A 855 -35.10 44.32 16.40
CA GLY A 855 -35.91 45.38 15.78
C GLY A 855 -37.18 45.72 16.57
N ALA A 856 -37.83 44.71 17.14
CA ALA A 856 -39.04 44.87 17.94
C ALA A 856 -38.78 45.53 19.31
N PHE A 857 -37.70 45.14 19.99
CA PHE A 857 -37.49 45.48 21.41
C PHE A 857 -36.37 46.51 21.68
N ARG A 858 -35.47 46.78 20.71
CA ARG A 858 -34.34 47.71 20.89
C ARG A 858 -34.75 49.08 21.42
N LYS A 859 -35.90 49.64 21.03
CA LYS A 859 -36.33 50.96 21.51
C LYS A 859 -36.57 51.00 23.03
N GLY A 860 -36.92 49.86 23.64
CA GLY A 860 -37.22 49.75 25.07
C GLY A 860 -36.11 49.10 25.92
N GLU A 861 -35.15 48.41 25.30
CA GLU A 861 -34.11 47.66 26.02
C GLU A 861 -32.71 48.26 25.81
N ALA A 862 -32.12 48.85 26.86
CA ALA A 862 -30.79 49.48 26.78
C ALA A 862 -29.69 48.51 26.33
N ARG A 863 -29.73 47.24 26.77
CA ARG A 863 -28.76 46.21 26.34
C ARG A 863 -28.70 46.04 24.82
N LEU A 864 -29.86 46.05 24.16
CA LEU A 864 -29.96 45.91 22.70
C LEU A 864 -29.54 47.19 21.96
N GLN A 865 -29.68 48.36 22.60
CA GLN A 865 -29.21 49.65 22.06
C GLN A 865 -27.70 49.74 22.05
N ASN A 866 -27.05 49.11 23.03
CA ASN A 866 -25.61 49.12 23.23
C ASN A 866 -24.87 48.10 22.35
N LEU A 867 -25.60 47.21 21.65
CA LEU A 867 -24.98 46.31 20.69
C LEU A 867 -24.33 47.11 19.57
N SER A 868 -23.11 46.71 19.20
CA SER A 868 -22.32 47.38 18.18
C SER A 868 -22.89 47.23 16.77
N ASP A 869 -23.67 46.18 16.52
CA ASP A 869 -24.38 45.91 15.27
C ASP A 869 -25.66 45.08 15.51
N ARG A 870 -26.36 44.72 14.43
CA ARG A 870 -27.46 43.74 14.46
C ARG A 870 -26.95 42.40 14.99
N PRO A 871 -27.72 41.69 15.84
CA PRO A 871 -27.34 40.38 16.37
C PRO A 871 -26.84 39.39 15.32
N SER A 872 -27.45 39.37 14.12
CA SER A 872 -27.00 38.51 13.03
C SER A 872 -25.59 38.82 12.54
N GLU A 873 -25.20 40.09 12.48
CA GLU A 873 -23.84 40.50 12.09
C GLU A 873 -22.84 40.16 13.19
N ILE A 874 -23.24 40.27 14.47
CA ILE A 874 -22.43 39.82 15.61
C ILE A 874 -22.18 38.31 15.54
N ALA A 875 -23.22 37.53 15.24
CA ALA A 875 -23.09 36.10 15.06
C ALA A 875 -22.17 35.76 13.88
N ARG A 876 -22.33 36.40 12.70
CA ARG A 876 -21.46 36.14 11.54
C ARG A 876 -19.97 36.31 11.82
N ARG A 877 -19.59 37.33 12.59
CA ARG A 877 -18.17 37.58 12.90
C ARG A 877 -17.58 36.56 13.89
N GLN A 878 -18.36 36.03 14.82
CA GLN A 878 -17.84 35.33 16.00
C GLN A 878 -18.38 33.92 16.22
N PHE A 879 -19.37 33.46 15.45
CA PHE A 879 -20.00 32.17 15.64
C PHE A 879 -19.83 31.24 14.44
N ARG A 880 -19.48 29.98 14.71
CA ARG A 880 -19.30 28.93 13.71
C ARG A 880 -20.15 27.71 14.05
N VAL A 881 -20.58 26.96 13.04
CA VAL A 881 -21.51 25.85 13.20
C VAL A 881 -21.13 24.70 12.28
N THR A 882 -21.19 23.47 12.78
CA THR A 882 -21.03 22.26 11.93
C THR A 882 -22.40 21.75 11.47
N PRO A 883 -22.68 21.70 10.15
CA PRO A 883 -23.85 21.00 9.61
C PRO A 883 -23.73 19.48 9.78
N TYR A 884 -24.85 18.77 9.76
CA TYR A 884 -24.81 17.33 9.55
C TYR A 884 -24.56 17.02 8.07
N ALA A 885 -23.89 15.91 7.78
CA ALA A 885 -23.54 15.52 6.40
C ALA A 885 -24.75 15.35 5.46
N HIS A 886 -25.96 15.18 5.99
CA HIS A 886 -27.20 15.04 5.23
C HIS A 886 -28.01 16.34 5.10
N GLU A 887 -27.58 17.43 5.74
CA GLU A 887 -28.24 18.73 5.62
C GLU A 887 -27.87 19.42 4.29
N PRO A 888 -28.76 20.26 3.74
CA PRO A 888 -28.55 20.97 2.49
C PRO A 888 -27.52 22.10 2.67
N THR A 889 -26.26 21.72 2.83
CA THR A 889 -25.17 22.59 3.29
C THR A 889 -24.98 23.82 2.38
N GLY A 890 -25.05 23.66 1.05
CA GLY A 890 -24.98 24.80 0.12
C GLY A 890 -26.09 25.82 0.33
N TRP A 891 -27.34 25.36 0.53
CA TRP A 891 -28.47 26.25 0.83
C TRP A 891 -28.27 26.98 2.17
N ILE A 892 -27.72 26.31 3.18
CA ILE A 892 -27.44 26.93 4.48
C ILE A 892 -26.41 28.05 4.31
N MET A 893 -25.32 27.81 3.55
CA MET A 893 -24.30 28.82 3.26
C MET A 893 -24.91 30.06 2.59
N ASP A 894 -25.72 29.86 1.55
CA ASP A 894 -26.37 30.94 0.80
C ASP A 894 -27.30 31.80 1.66
N ASN A 895 -27.87 31.22 2.72
CA ASN A 895 -28.88 31.88 3.57
C ASN A 895 -28.35 32.32 4.95
N SER A 896 -27.09 32.03 5.29
CA SER A 896 -26.47 32.45 6.55
C SER A 896 -25.18 33.24 6.31
N SER A 897 -24.11 32.53 5.93
CA SER A 897 -22.86 32.99 5.31
C SER A 897 -21.94 31.79 5.05
N GLU A 898 -21.13 31.84 3.99
CA GLU A 898 -20.05 30.87 3.74
C GLU A 898 -18.96 30.89 4.84
N ASP A 899 -18.88 31.96 5.65
CA ASP A 899 -17.90 32.11 6.73
C ASP A 899 -18.32 31.40 8.03
N MET A 900 -19.55 30.88 8.11
CA MET A 900 -20.10 30.36 9.37
C MET A 900 -20.05 28.83 9.49
N LEU A 901 -19.83 28.10 8.41
CA LEU A 901 -19.92 26.64 8.43
C LEU A 901 -18.55 25.97 8.46
N LEU A 902 -18.45 24.88 9.24
CA LEU A 902 -17.23 24.09 9.41
C LEU A 902 -17.46 22.66 8.94
N PHE A 903 -16.45 22.06 8.32
CA PHE A 903 -16.44 20.62 8.10
C PHE A 903 -16.29 19.85 9.42
N SER A 904 -17.06 18.78 9.55
CA SER A 904 -17.00 17.81 10.64
C SER A 904 -17.14 16.39 10.10
N SER A 905 -16.35 15.46 10.61
CA SER A 905 -16.46 14.04 10.28
C SER A 905 -17.25 13.25 11.30
N ASP A 906 -17.31 13.72 12.55
CA ASP A 906 -17.85 12.99 13.69
C ASP A 906 -17.20 11.59 13.83
N PHE A 907 -15.89 11.53 13.59
CA PHE A 907 -15.15 10.28 13.65
C PHE A 907 -14.81 9.90 15.10
N PRO A 908 -15.06 8.66 15.58
CA PRO A 908 -15.45 7.47 14.81
C PRO A 908 -16.91 7.06 15.02
N HIS A 909 -17.82 7.96 15.37
CA HIS A 909 -19.23 7.62 15.60
C HIS A 909 -19.90 7.10 14.32
N VAL A 910 -21.00 6.36 14.52
CA VAL A 910 -21.77 5.74 13.43
C VAL A 910 -22.53 6.82 12.65
N GLU A 911 -22.94 7.87 13.36
CA GLU A 911 -23.71 9.04 12.96
C GLU A 911 -22.97 9.85 11.88
N GLY A 912 -21.67 10.09 12.05
CA GLY A 912 -20.77 10.65 11.03
C GLY A 912 -20.70 9.85 9.71
N GLY A 913 -21.15 8.58 9.72
CA GLY A 913 -21.28 7.75 8.54
C GLY A 913 -19.94 7.33 7.92
N ARG A 914 -19.99 6.62 6.78
CA ARG A 914 -18.80 5.99 6.17
C ARG A 914 -18.07 6.84 5.13
N ASN A 915 -18.67 7.94 4.69
CA ASN A 915 -18.07 8.83 3.69
C ASN A 915 -18.64 10.26 3.82
N PRO A 916 -18.29 11.00 4.89
CA PRO A 916 -18.81 12.34 5.14
C PRO A 916 -18.43 13.34 4.03
N ILE A 917 -17.22 13.24 3.45
CA ILE A 917 -16.79 14.14 2.37
C ILE A 917 -17.74 14.04 1.17
N LYS A 918 -18.01 12.82 0.70
CA LYS A 918 -18.90 12.62 -0.44
C LYS A 918 -20.28 13.21 -0.16
N ARG A 919 -20.83 12.96 1.03
CA ARG A 919 -22.14 13.47 1.42
C ARG A 919 -22.19 15.00 1.46
N PHE A 920 -21.14 15.65 1.96
CA PHE A 920 -21.02 17.10 1.90
C PHE A 920 -20.89 17.61 0.46
N SER A 921 -20.07 16.98 -0.38
CA SER A 921 -19.93 17.31 -1.80
C SER A 921 -21.26 17.20 -2.55
N ASP A 922 -22.02 16.13 -2.29
CA ASP A 922 -23.36 15.91 -2.87
C ASP A 922 -24.35 17.04 -2.46
N ASN A 923 -24.17 17.63 -1.28
CA ASN A 923 -25.00 18.72 -0.73
C ASN A 923 -24.44 20.14 -0.99
N MET A 924 -23.34 20.26 -1.75
CA MET A 924 -22.71 21.53 -2.14
C MET A 924 -22.40 21.62 -3.66
N PRO A 925 -23.27 21.15 -4.58
CA PRO A 925 -22.92 21.04 -6.00
C PRO A 925 -22.67 22.40 -6.67
N GLU A 926 -23.35 23.46 -6.23
CA GLU A 926 -23.28 24.82 -6.81
C GLU A 926 -22.40 25.79 -5.99
N VAL A 927 -21.80 25.32 -4.89
CA VAL A 927 -20.95 26.15 -4.02
C VAL A 927 -19.61 26.43 -4.68
N SER A 928 -19.15 27.69 -4.62
CA SER A 928 -17.87 28.11 -5.20
C SER A 928 -16.67 27.42 -4.54
N GLU A 929 -15.55 27.32 -5.27
CA GLU A 929 -14.32 26.72 -4.72
C GLU A 929 -13.78 27.49 -3.51
N VAL A 930 -13.94 28.82 -3.49
CA VAL A 930 -13.56 29.66 -2.33
C VAL A 930 -14.39 29.31 -1.10
N ALA A 931 -15.70 29.14 -1.27
CA ALA A 931 -16.59 28.76 -0.19
C ALA A 931 -16.32 27.32 0.30
N ARG A 932 -15.99 26.40 -0.60
CA ARG A 932 -15.54 25.04 -0.24
C ARG A 932 -14.24 25.07 0.56
N GLN A 933 -13.25 25.85 0.13
CA GLN A 933 -12.02 26.04 0.88
C GLN A 933 -12.29 26.61 2.27
N LYS A 934 -13.17 27.61 2.40
CA LYS A 934 -13.57 28.15 3.70
C LYS A 934 -14.18 27.07 4.60
N PHE A 935 -15.11 26.28 4.07
CA PHE A 935 -15.76 25.19 4.80
C PHE A 935 -14.79 24.12 5.31
N TYR A 936 -13.88 23.68 4.45
CA TYR A 936 -12.93 22.61 4.76
C TYR A 936 -11.71 23.08 5.57
N ARG A 937 -11.36 24.37 5.51
CA ARG A 937 -10.10 24.91 6.04
C ARG A 937 -10.24 26.25 6.76
N ASP A 938 -10.58 27.32 6.03
CA ASP A 938 -10.33 28.68 6.53
C ASP A 938 -11.20 29.04 7.73
N ASN A 939 -12.44 28.54 7.76
CA ASN A 939 -13.37 28.81 8.87
C ASN A 939 -12.92 28.10 10.15
N PHE A 940 -12.27 26.94 10.06
CA PHE A 940 -11.69 26.26 11.21
C PHE A 940 -10.50 27.04 11.75
N ILE A 941 -9.62 27.51 10.87
CA ILE A 941 -8.49 28.37 11.26
C ILE A 941 -9.00 29.65 11.95
N ASP A 942 -10.05 30.27 11.41
CA ASP A 942 -10.68 31.44 12.01
C ASP A 942 -11.35 31.14 13.35
N LEU A 943 -12.00 29.98 13.52
CA LEU A 943 -12.53 29.53 14.82
C LEU A 943 -11.40 29.40 15.85
N MET A 944 -10.33 28.71 15.49
CA MET A 944 -9.26 28.36 16.41
C MET A 944 -8.32 29.52 16.74
N GLY A 945 -8.33 30.58 15.93
CA GLY A 945 -7.61 31.82 16.19
C GLY A 945 -6.09 31.63 16.34
N ALA A 946 -5.47 32.47 17.17
CA ALA A 946 -4.03 32.44 17.42
C ALA A 946 -3.55 31.20 18.22
N GLY A 947 -4.49 30.45 18.83
CA GLY A 947 -4.19 29.22 19.56
C GLY A 947 -3.87 28.02 18.68
N LEU A 948 -4.19 28.09 17.38
CA LEU A 948 -3.81 27.09 16.38
C LEU A 948 -2.35 27.29 15.94
N ASP A 949 -1.58 26.21 15.95
CA ASP A 949 -0.21 26.26 15.47
C ASP A 949 -0.21 26.54 13.95
N ILE A 950 0.53 27.57 13.53
CA ILE A 950 0.66 27.99 12.12
C ILE A 950 1.08 26.85 11.20
N SER A 951 1.81 25.86 11.71
CA SER A 951 2.22 24.68 10.96
C SER A 951 1.08 23.75 10.56
N LEU A 952 -0.09 23.89 11.19
CA LEU A 952 -1.27 23.09 10.90
C LEU A 952 -2.18 23.74 9.86
N HIS A 953 -2.00 25.04 9.54
CA HIS A 953 -2.89 25.78 8.65
C HIS A 953 -2.96 25.22 7.23
N ASP A 954 -1.87 24.60 6.76
CA ASP A 954 -1.79 24.01 5.43
C ASP A 954 -1.07 22.67 5.51
N HIS A 955 -1.66 21.65 4.89
CA HIS A 955 -1.02 20.36 4.79
C HIS A 955 0.22 20.47 3.88
N PRO A 956 1.40 19.96 4.29
CA PRO A 956 2.63 20.03 3.47
C PRO A 956 2.46 19.47 2.04
N SER A 957 1.64 18.43 1.86
CA SER A 957 1.33 17.86 0.54
C SER A 957 0.60 18.85 -0.38
N VAL A 958 -0.25 19.73 0.16
CA VAL A 958 -1.03 20.71 -0.60
C VAL A 958 -0.14 21.85 -1.09
N VAL A 959 0.81 22.30 -0.27
CA VAL A 959 1.81 23.30 -0.71
C VAL A 959 2.64 22.76 -1.87
N LEU A 960 3.05 21.49 -1.85
CA LEU A 960 3.73 20.88 -2.98
C LEU A 960 2.83 20.78 -4.22
N ALA A 961 1.58 20.38 -4.03
CA ALA A 961 0.58 20.27 -5.10
C ALA A 961 0.23 21.63 -5.74
N SER A 962 0.34 22.73 -4.99
CA SER A 962 0.05 24.09 -5.47
C SER A 962 1.08 24.63 -6.48
N TYR A 963 2.27 24.06 -6.54
CA TYR A 963 3.29 24.45 -7.53
C TYR A 963 2.94 23.93 -8.93
N PRO A 964 3.49 24.53 -10.01
CA PRO A 964 3.26 24.04 -11.37
C PRO A 964 3.50 22.53 -11.49
N PRO A 965 2.71 21.76 -12.29
CA PRO A 965 2.68 20.29 -12.22
C PRO A 965 4.05 19.61 -12.30
N LYS A 966 4.94 20.12 -13.16
CA LYS A 966 6.31 19.61 -13.33
C LYS A 966 7.19 19.85 -12.09
N VAL A 967 7.00 20.99 -11.42
CA VAL A 967 7.68 21.36 -10.18
C VAL A 967 7.13 20.54 -9.02
N SER A 968 5.80 20.43 -8.91
CA SER A 968 5.11 19.62 -7.91
C SER A 968 5.61 18.17 -7.92
N LYS A 969 5.56 17.50 -9.09
CA LYS A 969 6.09 16.14 -9.28
C LYS A 969 7.54 16.02 -8.81
N ARG A 970 8.38 17.01 -9.15
CA ARG A 970 9.79 17.00 -8.78
C ARG A 970 10.00 17.19 -7.26
N LEU A 971 9.31 18.13 -6.63
CA LEU A 971 9.41 18.38 -5.19
C LEU A 971 8.82 17.22 -4.37
N GLN A 972 7.80 16.52 -4.87
CA GLN A 972 7.31 15.29 -4.25
C GLN A 972 8.37 14.16 -4.28
N GLN A 973 9.10 14.02 -5.39
CA GLN A 973 10.23 13.09 -5.46
C GLN A 973 11.35 13.46 -4.47
N VAL A 974 11.64 14.77 -4.33
CA VAL A 974 12.61 15.27 -3.33
C VAL A 974 12.12 15.01 -1.91
N ARG A 975 10.84 15.28 -1.60
CA ARG A 975 10.21 14.96 -0.31
C ARG A 975 10.40 13.49 0.06
N LYS A 976 10.13 12.57 -0.88
CA LYS A 976 10.34 11.13 -0.67
C LYS A 976 11.80 10.84 -0.29
N ILE A 977 12.77 11.41 -1.02
CA ILE A 977 14.20 11.25 -0.70
C ILE A 977 14.52 11.79 0.69
N VAL A 978 14.03 12.97 1.05
CA VAL A 978 14.30 13.59 2.35
C VAL A 978 13.79 12.71 3.50
N LEU A 979 12.55 12.24 3.41
CA LEU A 979 11.93 11.39 4.43
C LEU A 979 12.60 10.01 4.52
N THR A 980 12.88 9.38 3.38
CA THR A 980 13.61 8.09 3.35
C THR A 980 15.01 8.24 3.96
N THR A 981 15.74 9.30 3.60
CA THR A 981 17.07 9.56 4.14
C THR A 981 17.02 9.83 5.64
N ALA A 982 16.07 10.65 6.10
CA ALA A 982 15.87 10.95 7.52
C ALA A 982 15.70 9.68 8.37
N ASN A 983 14.90 8.72 7.91
CA ASN A 983 14.67 7.45 8.60
C ASN A 983 15.95 6.61 8.76
N GLN A 984 16.88 6.68 7.80
CA GLN A 984 18.13 5.90 7.82
C GLN A 984 19.20 6.50 8.75
N LEU A 985 19.15 7.79 9.06
CA LEU A 985 20.22 8.51 9.78
C LEU A 985 20.22 8.36 11.30
N GLY A 986 19.19 7.71 11.85
CA GLY A 986 19.00 7.58 13.30
C GLY A 986 18.94 8.94 14.00
N VAL A 987 18.35 9.95 13.37
CA VAL A 987 18.17 11.30 13.94
C VAL A 987 16.91 11.44 14.80
N GLY A 988 16.17 10.35 14.98
CA GLY A 988 14.83 10.32 15.58
C GLY A 988 13.75 10.73 14.57
N GLU A 989 12.54 10.95 15.08
CA GLU A 989 11.42 11.45 14.28
C GLU A 989 11.78 12.78 13.61
N VAL A 990 11.46 12.92 12.32
CA VAL A 990 11.62 14.17 11.57
C VAL A 990 10.24 14.77 11.36
N ILE A 991 10.07 15.99 11.88
CA ILE A 991 8.83 16.74 11.75
C ILE A 991 8.80 17.35 10.36
N GLU A 992 7.82 16.98 9.56
CA GLU A 992 7.45 17.69 8.33
C GLU A 992 6.47 18.83 8.66
N THR A 993 6.76 20.02 8.18
CA THR A 993 6.02 21.23 8.52
C THR A 993 6.17 22.29 7.44
N LEU A 994 5.60 23.48 7.64
CA LEU A 994 5.83 24.64 6.80
C LEU A 994 6.69 25.67 7.53
N LYS A 995 7.71 26.18 6.86
CA LYS A 995 8.46 27.36 7.31
C LYS A 995 8.63 28.33 6.16
N TRP A 996 8.07 29.53 6.33
CA TRP A 996 8.02 30.57 5.30
C TRP A 996 7.27 30.12 4.04
N ASN A 997 6.15 29.41 4.22
CA ASN A 997 5.32 28.84 3.15
C ASN A 997 6.05 27.84 2.23
N GLU A 998 7.15 27.24 2.72
CA GLU A 998 7.88 26.18 2.05
C GLU A 998 7.89 24.94 2.94
N VAL A 999 7.82 23.75 2.34
CA VAL A 999 7.86 22.49 3.08
C VAL A 999 9.21 22.33 3.74
N ALA A 1000 9.20 22.02 5.03
CA ALA A 1000 10.33 22.04 5.92
C ALA A 1000 10.42 20.75 6.72
N TYR A 1001 11.64 20.31 6.95
CA TYR A 1001 12.01 19.11 7.68
C TYR A 1001 12.98 19.49 8.79
N LEU A 1002 12.68 19.05 10.01
CA LEU A 1002 13.54 19.27 11.16
C LEU A 1002 13.52 18.05 12.09
N PRO A 1003 14.65 17.67 12.70
CA PRO A 1003 14.64 16.62 13.71
C PRO A 1003 13.80 17.06 14.92
N ALA A 1004 12.94 16.18 15.44
CA ALA A 1004 12.11 16.45 16.62
C ALA A 1004 12.95 16.76 17.86
N ASN A 1005 14.11 16.10 17.98
CA ASN A 1005 15.03 16.30 19.09
C ASN A 1005 15.95 17.53 18.86
N ALA A 1006 15.81 18.53 19.73
CA ALA A 1006 16.60 19.75 19.68
C ALA A 1006 18.12 19.46 19.76
N GLY A 1007 18.89 20.07 18.86
CA GLY A 1007 20.36 19.99 18.86
C GLY A 1007 20.98 18.80 18.12
N ILE A 1008 20.19 18.03 17.35
CA ILE A 1008 20.69 16.98 16.44
C ILE A 1008 21.07 17.54 15.06
N GLY A 1009 20.16 18.28 14.44
CA GLY A 1009 20.31 18.78 13.06
C GLY A 1009 19.72 20.16 12.85
N SER A 1010 19.96 20.71 11.66
CA SER A 1010 19.41 21.98 11.20
C SER A 1010 18.13 21.76 10.39
N THR A 1011 17.32 22.81 10.22
CA THR A 1011 16.15 22.78 9.33
C THR A 1011 16.59 22.70 7.87
N LEU A 1012 15.96 21.78 7.14
CA LEU A 1012 15.99 21.62 5.69
C LEU A 1012 14.65 22.08 5.13
N ARG A 1013 14.60 22.81 4.01
CA ARG A 1013 13.33 23.17 3.35
C ARG A 1013 13.42 22.91 1.86
N ILE A 1014 12.30 22.64 1.21
CA ILE A 1014 12.19 22.46 -0.23
C ILE A 1014 11.13 23.40 -0.78
N GLY A 1015 11.36 23.95 -1.96
CA GLY A 1015 10.42 24.92 -2.53
C GLY A 1015 10.74 25.33 -3.96
N TYR A 1016 9.93 26.26 -4.44
CA TYR A 1016 9.99 26.80 -5.80
C TYR A 1016 9.87 28.32 -5.75
N SER A 1017 10.50 29.00 -6.72
CA SER A 1017 10.44 30.46 -6.83
C SER A 1017 10.21 30.87 -8.27
N ASP A 1018 9.22 31.73 -8.51
CA ASP A 1018 8.90 32.29 -9.83
C ASP A 1018 10.07 33.06 -10.46
N LYS A 1019 11.06 33.46 -9.65
CA LYS A 1019 12.28 34.12 -10.12
C LYS A 1019 13.24 33.18 -10.85
N MET A 1020 13.12 31.87 -10.62
CA MET A 1020 13.88 30.82 -11.30
C MET A 1020 12.94 29.69 -11.75
N PRO A 1021 12.12 29.94 -12.77
CA PRO A 1021 11.00 29.05 -13.10
C PRO A 1021 11.42 27.67 -13.61
N GLN A 1022 12.69 27.53 -14.02
CA GLN A 1022 13.28 26.27 -14.50
C GLN A 1022 13.99 25.47 -13.39
N HIS A 1023 13.90 25.92 -12.12
CA HIS A 1023 14.60 25.29 -11.01
C HIS A 1023 13.68 25.02 -9.82
N TYR A 1024 13.97 23.93 -9.10
CA TYR A 1024 13.49 23.71 -7.74
C TYR A 1024 14.65 23.93 -6.77
N GLN A 1025 14.33 24.21 -5.51
CA GLN A 1025 15.32 24.61 -4.52
C GLN A 1025 15.25 23.80 -3.24
N LEU A 1026 16.43 23.61 -2.67
CA LEU A 1026 16.63 23.09 -1.32
C LEU A 1026 17.28 24.20 -0.50
N TYR A 1027 16.71 24.51 0.65
CA TYR A 1027 17.15 25.58 1.52
C TYR A 1027 17.64 25.05 2.85
N VAL A 1028 18.77 25.59 3.29
CA VAL A 1028 19.37 25.31 4.60
C VAL A 1028 19.41 26.58 5.45
N HIS A 1029 19.58 26.43 6.76
CA HIS A 1029 19.59 27.57 7.67
C HIS A 1029 20.83 28.47 7.44
N CYS A 1030 20.62 29.77 7.21
CA CYS A 1030 21.67 30.72 6.80
C CYS A 1030 22.78 30.97 7.84
N GLY A 1031 22.53 30.65 9.12
CA GLY A 1031 23.52 30.69 10.19
C GLY A 1031 24.45 29.46 10.28
N THR A 1032 24.34 28.53 9.33
CA THR A 1032 25.20 27.33 9.26
C THR A 1032 26.26 27.51 8.16
N ASN A 1033 27.35 26.74 8.21
CA ASN A 1033 28.31 26.67 7.10
C ASN A 1033 27.93 25.62 6.05
N LEU A 1034 26.67 25.14 6.04
CA LEU A 1034 26.21 24.07 5.15
C LEU A 1034 26.38 24.44 3.68
N ILE A 1035 26.08 25.68 3.28
CA ILE A 1035 26.30 26.14 1.89
C ILE A 1035 27.77 26.13 1.50
N ASP A 1036 28.68 26.51 2.39
CA ASP A 1036 30.11 26.52 2.08
C ASP A 1036 30.65 25.08 1.98
N MET A 1037 30.16 24.18 2.84
CA MET A 1037 30.45 22.74 2.74
C MET A 1037 29.91 22.16 1.42
N SER A 1038 28.67 22.47 1.06
CA SER A 1038 28.06 22.03 -0.21
C SER A 1038 28.85 22.54 -1.40
N LYS A 1039 29.26 23.81 -1.44
CA LYS A 1039 30.11 24.36 -2.52
C LYS A 1039 31.45 23.65 -2.67
N THR A 1040 32.00 23.14 -1.57
CA THR A 1040 33.27 22.42 -1.57
C THR A 1040 33.09 21.00 -2.11
N LEU A 1041 32.00 20.33 -1.74
CA LEU A 1041 31.70 18.96 -2.16
C LEU A 1041 31.11 18.89 -3.57
N PHE A 1042 30.31 19.89 -3.95
CA PHE A 1042 29.52 19.95 -5.18
C PHE A 1042 29.67 21.33 -5.84
N PRO A 1043 30.85 21.68 -6.37
CA PRO A 1043 31.11 22.97 -7.00
C PRO A 1043 30.30 23.21 -8.28
N GLU A 1044 29.76 22.14 -8.89
CA GLU A 1044 28.95 22.17 -10.11
C GLU A 1044 27.50 22.63 -9.90
N LEU A 1045 27.01 22.64 -8.65
CA LEU A 1045 25.64 23.05 -8.35
C LEU A 1045 25.46 24.58 -8.38
N SER A 1046 24.23 25.02 -8.61
CA SER A 1046 23.87 26.43 -8.55
C SER A 1046 23.47 26.82 -7.12
N TYR A 1047 24.03 27.92 -6.59
CA TYR A 1047 23.78 28.37 -5.23
C TYR A 1047 23.15 29.76 -5.20
N GLN A 1048 22.13 29.95 -4.36
CA GLN A 1048 21.46 31.24 -4.18
C GLN A 1048 21.74 31.79 -2.77
N GLY A 1049 22.61 32.80 -2.72
CA GLY A 1049 23.01 33.45 -1.47
C GLY A 1049 23.71 32.50 -0.49
N ASN A 1050 23.37 32.61 0.79
CA ASN A 1050 23.91 31.80 1.88
C ASN A 1050 22.90 30.75 2.40
N ARG A 1051 21.87 30.41 1.61
CA ARG A 1051 20.83 29.47 2.06
C ARG A 1051 20.25 28.55 1.00
N GLY A 1052 20.30 28.89 -0.29
CA GLY A 1052 19.64 28.12 -1.35
C GLY A 1052 20.60 27.32 -2.21
N ILE A 1053 20.19 26.10 -2.56
CA ILE A 1053 20.82 25.23 -3.56
C ILE A 1053 19.76 24.95 -4.63
N ALA A 1054 20.05 25.29 -5.87
CA ALA A 1054 19.11 25.25 -6.99
C ALA A 1054 19.45 24.12 -7.97
N PHE A 1055 18.41 23.40 -8.40
CA PHE A 1055 18.50 22.25 -9.29
C PHE A 1055 17.58 22.43 -10.48
N LYS A 1056 18.02 22.05 -11.69
CA LYS A 1056 17.21 22.19 -12.90
C LYS A 1056 16.08 21.16 -12.95
N LEU A 1057 14.92 21.56 -13.45
CA LEU A 1057 13.74 20.70 -13.59
C LEU A 1057 13.86 19.66 -14.71
N ASP A 1058 14.70 19.91 -15.71
CA ASP A 1058 14.84 19.08 -16.92
C ASP A 1058 15.95 18.04 -16.83
N GLU A 1059 16.77 18.08 -15.77
CA GLU A 1059 17.85 17.13 -15.56
C GLU A 1059 17.35 15.91 -14.75
N PRO A 1060 17.99 14.73 -14.89
CA PRO A 1060 17.75 13.59 -14.02
C PRO A 1060 17.86 13.98 -12.55
N LEU A 1061 17.03 13.39 -11.69
CA LEU A 1061 17.01 13.71 -10.27
C LEU A 1061 18.35 13.30 -9.63
N PRO A 1062 19.13 14.23 -9.05
CA PRO A 1062 20.46 13.92 -8.51
C PRO A 1062 20.34 13.30 -7.12
N ARG A 1063 19.89 12.04 -7.07
CA ARG A 1063 19.50 11.32 -5.84
C ARG A 1063 20.62 11.32 -4.79
N ASP A 1064 21.84 10.93 -5.17
CA ASP A 1064 22.97 10.80 -4.23
C ASP A 1064 23.34 12.15 -3.60
N ILE A 1065 23.30 13.22 -4.39
CA ILE A 1065 23.56 14.59 -3.92
C ILE A 1065 22.47 15.02 -2.93
N LEU A 1066 21.19 14.77 -3.24
CA LEU A 1066 20.08 15.11 -2.36
C LEU A 1066 20.13 14.33 -1.04
N ILE A 1067 20.52 13.05 -1.07
CA ILE A 1067 20.75 12.23 0.14
C ILE A 1067 21.86 12.85 0.98
N MET A 1068 23.03 13.14 0.39
CA MET A 1068 24.17 13.73 1.10
C MET A 1068 23.84 15.09 1.71
N LEU A 1069 23.16 15.98 0.97
CA LEU A 1069 22.74 17.28 1.46
C LEU A 1069 21.71 17.17 2.61
N THR A 1070 20.82 16.19 2.52
CA THR A 1070 19.83 15.90 3.57
C THR A 1070 20.53 15.41 4.84
N GLU A 1071 21.45 14.44 4.71
CA GLU A 1071 22.25 13.94 5.82
C GLU A 1071 23.07 15.02 6.51
N MET A 1072 23.80 15.81 5.73
CA MET A 1072 24.58 16.92 6.25
C MET A 1072 23.72 17.91 7.03
N THR A 1073 22.52 18.21 6.54
CA THR A 1073 21.61 19.18 7.16
C THR A 1073 20.99 18.63 8.44
N LEU A 1074 20.41 17.43 8.39
CA LEU A 1074 19.68 16.82 9.51
C LEU A 1074 20.60 16.25 10.60
N THR A 1075 21.91 16.16 10.37
CA THR A 1075 22.91 15.76 11.39
C THR A 1075 23.87 16.88 11.79
N TYR A 1076 23.68 18.09 11.25
CA TYR A 1076 24.63 19.20 11.34
C TYR A 1076 25.18 19.46 12.76
N HIS A 1077 24.30 19.52 13.78
CA HIS A 1077 24.72 19.84 15.14
C HIS A 1077 25.40 18.65 15.85
N ARG A 1078 24.97 17.41 15.55
CA ARG A 1078 25.62 16.18 16.00
C ARG A 1078 27.06 16.11 15.51
N THR A 1079 27.28 16.39 14.23
CA THR A 1079 28.61 16.36 13.60
C THR A 1079 29.49 17.51 14.09
N LYS A 1080 28.93 18.72 14.22
CA LYS A 1080 29.65 19.89 14.76
C LYS A 1080 30.13 19.64 16.20
N ARG A 1081 29.32 19.01 17.07
CA ARG A 1081 29.71 18.67 18.44
C ARG A 1081 30.83 17.62 18.50
N LYS A 1082 30.79 16.58 17.65
CA LYS A 1082 31.88 15.59 17.56
C LYS A 1082 33.22 16.22 17.17
N HIS A 1083 33.22 17.19 16.26
CA HIS A 1083 34.44 17.91 15.88
C HIS A 1083 34.94 18.91 16.93
N VAL A 1084 34.06 19.47 17.76
CA VAL A 1084 34.46 20.32 18.89
C VAL A 1084 34.99 19.49 20.07
N ALA A 1085 34.47 18.28 20.29
CA ALA A 1085 34.95 17.38 21.34
C ALA A 1085 36.24 16.61 20.98
N ALA A 1086 36.61 16.56 19.70
CA ALA A 1086 37.85 15.96 19.19
C ALA A 1086 39.02 16.96 19.06
N ARG A 1087 38.81 18.23 19.45
CA ARG A 1087 39.83 19.28 19.63
C ARG A 1087 39.99 19.55 21.12
#